data_AF-A0A840CV45-F1
#
_entry.id   AF-A0A840CV45-F1
#
_cell.length_a   1.000
_cell.length_b   1.000
_cell.length_c   1.000
_cell.angle_alpha   90.00
_cell.angle_beta   90.00
_cell.angle_gamma   90.00
#
_symmetry.space_group_name_H-M   'P 1'
#
loop_
_entity.id
_entity.type
_entity.pdbx_description
1 polymer ?
#
loop_
_entity_poly.entity_id
_entity_poly.type
_entity_poly.pdbx_seq_one_letter_code
_entity_poly.pdbx_strand_id
1 'polypeptide(L)'
;MRVFITTLCCLLFTFPMWAQRSQNVPTIYIDKSGVMRWSDTGHEASFYGVNYTLPFAHAYRAMNYLGKDHKEAIDKDVYHIARLGFNAYRIHVWDVEISDGKGNLIENDHLDLLDYLIAKLKERNIRVLITTMTNFGNGYPERNQNTGAFSYLYDKCQVDSDENAIAAQENYISQFVKHTNPYTQLSYINDPFIVGFEINNEPCHADTPQQTERYINRMLATLKKAGNSKPVFYNVSHNMWHVQAYFNTTVQGTTYQWYPIGLVAGQTRKGNFLPYVDNYDISFSNVKGFDKKAKAVYEFDPADITYSYMYPAMARTFRSNGFQWITQFAYDPIDMAWANTEYQTHYLNLAYTPNKAISMKIAAEVAYSVPMNKRHPQYPNDTIFDNFRVSYTQDLSELNTPEKFYYSNNTSTVPVNADKLQSVAGCGSSPVVSYEGTGAYFIDRLETGLWRLEVMPDAVQINDPFAKPSLSKEVVTIAWNEWNMKIDLPGLGEDFIIKATNNGNSHNGLSKGIGFPIKPGVYLLCNKDFEPAKNWDASTKWGNITLGEYVAPKAHANTFSVVHQPAKTTENNQSLQIEAQIVGPSFPDSVIIYTDKISFWSQSNPYVKMERTHGYTYKAIIPADMVKEDNLRYNIIICKDDKNITFPASIAGNPLDWDFYQNKYYETKVVNPKTPVELVKITDGYSNIETYGIPESSYVTGKPAGNDLIETNRIKYSFSVKDTDSRFYWRKYIKDELISRKTALQNSNVLCLNIRNAEGINRLKAGFVTSDGFTYTCVLNLNDKTDLYRISLKDLQQDKTVLLPAPYPVFLDRYFTPEIQIPFDTGKIEMIILSTLDNMDEKASVEFGNMWLE
;
A
#
# COMPACT_ATOMS: atom_id res chain seq x y z
N MET A 1 -16.79 -29.16 89.96
CA MET A 1 -15.97 -27.95 89.68
C MET A 1 -14.53 -28.44 89.50
N ARG A 2 -13.87 -28.61 88.35
CA ARG A 2 -13.92 -28.24 86.91
C ARG A 2 -13.26 -29.44 86.17
N VAL A 3 -13.88 -30.23 85.29
CA VAL A 3 -14.14 -30.13 83.81
C VAL A 3 -12.93 -29.86 82.89
N PHE A 4 -12.33 -30.98 82.48
CA PHE A 4 -11.81 -31.49 81.18
C PHE A 4 -12.23 -30.87 79.81
N ILE A 5 -11.38 -31.13 78.77
CA ILE A 5 -11.59 -31.15 77.28
C ILE A 5 -11.37 -29.78 76.57
N THR A 6 -10.68 -29.53 75.43
CA THR A 6 -10.20 -30.20 74.18
C THR A 6 -9.23 -29.20 73.51
N THR A 7 -8.12 -29.51 72.82
CA THR A 7 -7.97 -30.18 71.51
C THR A 7 -8.97 -29.78 70.40
N LEU A 8 -9.12 -28.48 70.07
CA LEU A 8 -9.65 -28.05 68.77
C LEU A 8 -9.50 -26.53 68.59
N CYS A 9 -8.55 -26.06 67.76
CA CYS A 9 -8.62 -24.73 67.11
C CYS A 9 -7.50 -24.53 66.04
N CYS A 10 -7.17 -25.58 65.27
CA CYS A 10 -6.35 -25.48 64.04
C CYS A 10 -7.20 -25.42 62.75
N LEU A 11 -8.48 -25.04 62.85
CA LEU A 11 -9.38 -24.92 61.70
C LEU A 11 -10.19 -23.63 61.89
N LEU A 12 -10.32 -22.85 60.81
CA LEU A 12 -11.14 -21.64 60.61
C LEU A 12 -10.38 -20.30 60.55
N PHE A 13 -9.50 -20.15 59.56
CA PHE A 13 -9.39 -18.90 58.78
C PHE A 13 -9.02 -19.24 57.32
N THR A 14 -9.86 -20.04 56.65
CA THR A 14 -9.88 -20.06 55.18
C THR A 14 -10.68 -18.84 54.74
N PHE A 15 -9.99 -17.74 54.45
CA PHE A 15 -10.55 -16.69 53.61
C PHE A 15 -10.97 -17.36 52.29
N PRO A 16 -12.20 -17.18 51.80
CA PRO A 16 -12.51 -17.56 50.44
C PRO A 16 -11.69 -16.61 49.56
N MET A 17 -10.56 -17.08 49.03
CA MET A 17 -10.03 -16.51 47.79
C MET A 17 -11.20 -16.54 46.82
N TRP A 18 -11.76 -15.38 46.52
CA TRP A 18 -12.56 -15.23 45.32
C TRP A 18 -11.62 -15.57 44.18
N ALA A 19 -11.68 -16.83 43.74
CA ALA A 19 -11.15 -17.21 42.45
C ALA A 19 -11.77 -16.22 41.48
N GLN A 20 -10.94 -15.31 40.94
CA GLN A 20 -11.30 -14.57 39.75
C GLN A 20 -11.80 -15.64 38.77
N ARG A 21 -13.10 -15.65 38.49
CA ARG A 21 -13.61 -16.35 37.31
C ARG A 21 -12.74 -15.83 36.17
N SER A 22 -11.88 -16.69 35.61
CA SER A 22 -11.23 -16.35 34.36
C SER A 22 -12.36 -16.03 33.39
N GLN A 23 -12.49 -14.77 32.99
CA GLN A 23 -13.33 -14.45 31.85
C GLN A 23 -12.77 -15.28 30.70
N ASN A 24 -13.50 -16.31 30.27
CA ASN A 24 -13.11 -17.12 29.13
C ASN A 24 -12.99 -16.17 27.94
N VAL A 25 -11.78 -16.00 27.41
CA VAL A 25 -11.55 -15.22 26.19
C VAL A 25 -12.37 -15.86 25.07
N PRO A 26 -13.29 -15.12 24.42
CA PRO A 26 -14.11 -15.70 23.35
C PRO A 26 -13.25 -16.25 22.23
N THR A 27 -13.60 -17.43 21.74
CA THR A 27 -12.97 -18.10 20.59
C THR A 27 -13.82 -17.92 19.34
N ILE A 28 -13.31 -18.39 18.20
CA ILE A 28 -14.02 -18.39 16.92
C ILE A 28 -14.38 -19.81 16.52
N TYR A 29 -15.62 -19.98 16.07
CA TYR A 29 -16.06 -21.19 15.37
C TYR A 29 -16.69 -20.80 14.02
N ILE A 30 -16.77 -21.76 13.10
CA ILE A 30 -17.44 -21.59 11.82
C ILE A 30 -18.76 -22.37 11.87
N ASP A 31 -19.87 -21.69 11.60
CA ASP A 31 -21.19 -22.31 11.60
C ASP A 31 -21.46 -23.14 10.33
N LYS A 32 -22.65 -23.77 10.25
CA LYS A 32 -23.03 -24.63 9.12
C LYS A 32 -23.20 -23.88 7.79
N SER A 33 -23.27 -22.55 7.84
CA SER A 33 -23.41 -21.63 6.70
C SER A 33 -22.07 -20.99 6.34
N GLY A 34 -20.95 -21.48 6.88
CA GLY A 34 -19.62 -20.95 6.59
C GLY A 34 -19.34 -19.60 7.26
N VAL A 35 -20.09 -19.19 8.28
CA VAL A 35 -19.88 -17.89 8.94
C VAL A 35 -18.97 -18.05 10.15
N MET A 36 -17.88 -17.28 10.22
CA MET A 36 -17.06 -17.13 11.43
C MET A 36 -17.86 -16.39 12.50
N ARG A 37 -17.97 -16.97 13.69
CA ARG A 37 -18.76 -16.43 14.80
C ARG A 37 -17.99 -16.43 16.10
N TRP A 38 -18.28 -15.42 16.91
CA TRP A 38 -17.83 -15.35 18.30
C TRP A 38 -18.52 -16.43 19.15
N SER A 39 -17.75 -17.17 19.94
CA SER A 39 -18.26 -18.29 20.76
C SER A 39 -19.24 -17.89 21.86
N ASP A 40 -19.15 -16.65 22.34
CA ASP A 40 -19.92 -16.11 23.46
C ASP A 40 -21.24 -15.45 23.02
N THR A 41 -21.23 -14.74 21.88
CA THR A 41 -22.38 -13.99 21.38
C THR A 41 -23.09 -14.66 20.20
N GLY A 42 -22.41 -15.54 19.46
CA GLY A 42 -22.90 -16.10 18.20
C GLY A 42 -22.99 -15.07 17.06
N HIS A 43 -22.55 -13.83 17.27
CA HIS A 43 -22.53 -12.82 16.22
C HIS A 43 -21.43 -13.08 15.20
N GLU A 44 -21.61 -12.55 13.99
CA GLU A 44 -20.57 -12.53 12.96
C GLU A 44 -19.26 -11.93 13.53
N ALA A 45 -18.15 -12.62 13.31
CA ALA A 45 -16.83 -12.06 13.55
C ALA A 45 -16.27 -11.46 12.25
N SER A 46 -15.64 -10.29 12.35
CA SER A 46 -14.98 -9.60 11.23
C SER A 46 -13.60 -9.12 11.66
N PHE A 47 -12.62 -9.37 10.80
CA PHE A 47 -11.20 -9.27 11.07
C PHE A 47 -10.51 -8.51 9.93
N TYR A 48 -9.74 -7.48 10.30
CA TYR A 48 -8.97 -6.66 9.37
C TYR A 48 -7.60 -6.32 9.95
N GLY A 49 -6.56 -6.42 9.14
CA GLY A 49 -5.21 -6.05 9.53
C GLY A 49 -4.16 -6.42 8.48
N VAL A 50 -3.01 -6.94 8.94
CA VAL A 50 -1.80 -7.06 8.11
C VAL A 50 -1.11 -8.41 8.30
N ASN A 51 -0.25 -8.75 7.35
CA ASN A 51 0.87 -9.65 7.52
C ASN A 51 2.10 -8.85 7.95
N TYR A 52 2.98 -9.50 8.73
CA TYR A 52 4.24 -8.93 9.18
C TYR A 52 5.26 -10.04 9.37
N THR A 53 6.40 -9.91 8.69
CA THR A 53 7.31 -11.03 8.40
C THR A 53 8.59 -11.02 9.21
N LEU A 54 8.80 -10.03 10.11
CA LEU A 54 10.07 -9.83 10.83
C LEU A 54 10.69 -11.08 11.47
N PRO A 55 9.93 -12.01 12.08
CA PRO A 55 10.54 -13.22 12.63
C PRO A 55 11.28 -14.09 11.60
N PHE A 56 11.10 -13.85 10.29
CA PHE A 56 11.56 -14.69 9.19
C PHE A 56 12.23 -13.88 8.06
N ALA A 57 12.86 -14.61 7.14
CA ALA A 57 13.31 -14.14 5.84
C ALA A 57 14.08 -12.80 5.87
N HIS A 58 13.75 -11.86 4.98
CA HIS A 58 14.56 -10.64 4.79
C HIS A 58 14.48 -9.69 5.98
N ALA A 59 13.32 -9.43 6.56
CA ALA A 59 13.20 -8.51 7.69
C ALA A 59 14.04 -8.99 8.87
N TYR A 60 14.06 -10.30 9.15
CA TYR A 60 14.96 -10.88 10.15
C TYR A 60 16.43 -10.54 9.85
N ARG A 61 16.88 -10.74 8.61
CA ARG A 61 18.26 -10.47 8.21
C ARG A 61 18.57 -8.98 8.19
N ALA A 62 17.64 -8.14 7.76
CA ALA A 62 17.77 -6.69 7.70
C ALA A 62 17.98 -6.08 9.08
N MET A 63 17.28 -6.56 10.12
CA MET A 63 17.54 -6.11 11.49
C MET A 63 18.98 -6.41 11.93
N ASN A 64 19.54 -7.57 11.55
CA ASN A 64 20.95 -7.88 11.79
C ASN A 64 21.89 -6.92 11.05
N TYR A 65 21.63 -6.63 9.77
CA TYR A 65 22.43 -5.68 8.98
C TYR A 65 22.44 -4.27 9.57
N LEU A 66 21.30 -3.87 10.14
CA LEU A 66 21.10 -2.54 10.73
C LEU A 66 21.50 -2.48 12.22
N GLY A 67 21.92 -3.60 12.82
CA GLY A 67 22.28 -3.68 14.24
C GLY A 67 21.11 -3.37 15.17
N LYS A 68 19.92 -3.87 14.84
CA LYS A 68 18.66 -3.66 15.57
C LYS A 68 18.23 -4.91 16.31
N ASP A 69 17.65 -4.73 17.48
CA ASP A 69 17.04 -5.82 18.24
C ASP A 69 15.67 -6.17 17.64
N HIS A 70 15.45 -7.45 17.35
CA HIS A 70 14.23 -7.95 16.71
C HIS A 70 13.00 -7.81 17.59
N LYS A 71 13.11 -8.02 18.92
CA LYS A 71 11.98 -7.93 19.84
C LYS A 71 11.56 -6.47 20.04
N GLU A 72 12.53 -5.56 20.14
CA GLU A 72 12.28 -4.12 20.16
C GLU A 72 11.61 -3.65 18.86
N ALA A 73 12.03 -4.16 17.70
CA ALA A 73 11.37 -3.86 16.42
C ALA A 73 9.92 -4.39 16.39
N ILE A 74 9.69 -5.61 16.86
CA ILE A 74 8.35 -6.19 17.03
C ILE A 74 7.47 -5.32 17.93
N ASP A 75 7.98 -4.87 19.09
CA ASP A 75 7.24 -4.02 20.02
C ASP A 75 6.76 -2.72 19.34
N LYS A 76 7.65 -2.09 18.57
CA LYS A 76 7.36 -0.85 17.83
C LYS A 76 6.26 -1.07 16.78
N ASP A 77 6.39 -2.12 15.97
CA ASP A 77 5.47 -2.38 14.87
C ASP A 77 4.10 -2.86 15.38
N VAL A 78 4.06 -3.68 16.44
CA VAL A 78 2.81 -4.09 17.10
C VAL A 78 2.08 -2.90 17.71
N TYR A 79 2.79 -1.91 18.26
CA TYR A 79 2.16 -0.65 18.68
C TYR A 79 1.47 0.06 17.50
N HIS A 80 2.14 0.21 16.34
CA HIS A 80 1.53 0.83 15.17
C HIS A 80 0.30 0.06 14.66
N ILE A 81 0.39 -1.28 14.58
CA ILE A 81 -0.73 -2.16 14.20
C ILE A 81 -1.93 -1.93 15.13
N ALA A 82 -1.70 -1.89 16.45
CA ALA A 82 -2.74 -1.61 17.43
C ALA A 82 -3.29 -0.17 17.30
N ARG A 83 -2.42 0.82 17.06
CA ARG A 83 -2.79 2.24 16.92
C ARG A 83 -3.69 2.50 15.71
N LEU A 84 -3.43 1.80 14.62
CA LEU A 84 -4.26 1.81 13.42
C LEU A 84 -5.62 1.17 13.64
N GLY A 85 -5.81 0.43 14.74
CA GLY A 85 -7.07 -0.19 15.12
C GLY A 85 -7.29 -1.55 14.47
N PHE A 86 -6.22 -2.20 14.00
CA PHE A 86 -6.30 -3.54 13.44
C PHE A 86 -6.60 -4.55 14.56
N ASN A 87 -7.41 -5.56 14.23
CA ASN A 87 -7.78 -6.65 15.14
C ASN A 87 -7.34 -8.02 14.61
N ALA A 88 -6.64 -8.07 13.48
CA ALA A 88 -6.22 -9.28 12.81
C ALA A 88 -4.74 -9.22 12.40
N TYR A 89 -4.06 -10.35 12.53
CA TYR A 89 -2.72 -10.59 12.03
C TYR A 89 -2.67 -11.98 11.39
N ARG A 90 -2.11 -12.06 10.18
CA ARG A 90 -1.87 -13.34 9.50
C ARG A 90 -0.39 -13.47 9.17
N ILE A 91 0.13 -14.69 9.19
CA ILE A 91 1.48 -14.98 8.73
C ILE A 91 1.56 -16.35 8.08
N HIS A 92 2.32 -16.46 7.00
CA HIS A 92 2.86 -17.73 6.55
C HIS A 92 4.21 -17.97 7.21
N VAL A 93 4.38 -19.17 7.75
CA VAL A 93 5.61 -19.55 8.44
C VAL A 93 6.57 -20.13 7.42
N TRP A 94 7.80 -19.61 7.38
CA TRP A 94 8.90 -20.23 6.66
C TRP A 94 9.33 -21.49 7.41
N ASP A 95 8.64 -22.58 7.13
CA ASP A 95 8.95 -23.93 7.64
C ASP A 95 10.43 -24.28 7.40
N VAL A 96 11.02 -23.75 6.33
CA VAL A 96 12.45 -23.86 6.05
C VAL A 96 13.35 -23.30 7.15
N GLU A 97 12.92 -22.29 7.90
CA GLU A 97 13.74 -21.66 8.95
C GLU A 97 13.55 -22.31 10.32
N ILE A 98 12.56 -23.20 10.49
CA ILE A 98 12.22 -23.79 11.80
C ILE A 98 12.00 -25.31 11.77
N SER A 99 12.48 -26.00 10.73
CA SER A 99 12.39 -27.46 10.64
C SER A 99 13.64 -28.12 10.07
N ASP A 100 13.81 -29.41 10.36
CA ASP A 100 14.83 -30.25 9.70
C ASP A 100 14.28 -30.98 8.46
N GLY A 101 15.15 -31.73 7.79
CA GLY A 101 14.80 -32.52 6.59
C GLY A 101 13.74 -33.61 6.81
N LYS A 102 13.44 -33.97 8.06
CA LYS A 102 12.40 -34.95 8.44
C LYS A 102 11.15 -34.26 9.03
N GLY A 103 11.10 -32.93 8.99
CA GLY A 103 10.03 -32.14 9.56
C GLY A 103 9.98 -32.19 11.09
N ASN A 104 11.10 -32.38 11.78
CA ASN A 104 11.13 -32.08 13.21
C ASN A 104 11.15 -30.57 13.41
N LEU A 105 10.32 -30.07 14.32
CA LEU A 105 10.32 -28.66 14.69
C LEU A 105 11.64 -28.34 15.40
N ILE A 106 12.27 -27.23 15.02
CA ILE A 106 13.50 -26.74 15.62
C ILE A 106 13.17 -25.50 16.46
N GLU A 107 13.46 -25.58 17.76
CA GLU A 107 13.44 -24.41 18.64
C GLU A 107 14.70 -23.57 18.37
N ASN A 108 14.51 -22.40 17.77
CA ASN A 108 15.55 -21.45 17.43
C ASN A 108 15.03 -20.00 17.54
N ASP A 109 15.87 -19.04 17.19
CA ASP A 109 15.56 -17.61 17.26
C ASP A 109 14.31 -17.23 16.44
N HIS A 110 14.08 -17.84 15.27
CA HIS A 110 12.90 -17.57 14.46
C HIS A 110 11.60 -18.00 15.15
N LEU A 111 11.58 -19.19 15.75
CA LEU A 111 10.41 -19.67 16.51
C LEU A 111 10.19 -18.83 17.77
N ASP A 112 11.25 -18.45 18.49
CA ASP A 112 11.16 -17.56 19.66
C ASP A 112 10.61 -16.17 19.30
N LEU A 113 11.01 -15.61 18.15
CA LEU A 113 10.49 -14.33 17.66
C LEU A 113 9.03 -14.42 17.23
N LEU A 114 8.61 -15.51 16.58
CA LEU A 114 7.20 -15.76 16.28
C LEU A 114 6.37 -15.85 17.57
N ASP A 115 6.88 -16.59 18.56
CA ASP A 115 6.24 -16.73 19.86
C ASP A 115 6.10 -15.38 20.57
N TYR A 116 7.16 -14.58 20.57
CA TYR A 116 7.17 -13.24 21.14
C TYR A 116 6.15 -12.34 20.44
N LEU A 117 6.13 -12.32 19.11
CA LEU A 117 5.17 -11.55 18.32
C LEU A 117 3.72 -11.94 18.64
N ILE A 118 3.40 -13.23 18.72
CA ILE A 118 2.05 -13.69 19.10
C ILE A 118 1.66 -13.19 20.50
N ALA A 119 2.59 -13.21 21.47
CA ALA A 119 2.34 -12.69 22.80
C ALA A 119 2.08 -11.18 22.80
N LYS A 120 2.86 -10.41 22.05
CA LYS A 120 2.67 -8.96 21.91
C LYS A 120 1.35 -8.59 21.22
N LEU A 121 0.95 -9.33 20.19
CA LEU A 121 -0.35 -9.14 19.52
C LEU A 121 -1.51 -9.43 20.46
N LYS A 122 -1.39 -10.48 21.28
CA LYS A 122 -2.38 -10.84 22.30
C LYS A 122 -2.56 -9.76 23.37
N GLU A 123 -1.47 -9.14 23.84
CA GLU A 123 -1.54 -7.99 24.77
C GLU A 123 -2.38 -6.82 24.22
N ARG A 124 -2.51 -6.73 22.90
CA ARG A 124 -3.23 -5.69 22.15
C ARG A 124 -4.57 -6.16 21.60
N ASN A 125 -5.07 -7.30 22.05
CA ASN A 125 -6.32 -7.90 21.59
C ASN A 125 -6.38 -8.22 20.08
N ILE A 126 -5.23 -8.46 19.43
CA ILE A 126 -5.15 -8.79 18.00
C ILE A 126 -5.19 -10.30 17.81
N ARG A 127 -6.13 -10.78 16.98
CA ARG A 127 -6.30 -12.20 16.68
C ARG A 127 -5.36 -12.66 15.58
N VAL A 128 -4.98 -13.93 15.62
CA VAL A 128 -3.95 -14.51 14.75
C VAL A 128 -4.53 -15.64 13.88
N LEU A 129 -4.26 -15.61 12.58
CA LEU A 129 -4.42 -16.74 11.67
C LEU A 129 -3.03 -17.19 11.22
N ILE A 130 -2.67 -18.46 11.44
CA ILE A 130 -1.34 -18.97 11.10
C ILE A 130 -1.44 -19.88 9.89
N THR A 131 -0.73 -19.54 8.81
CA THR A 131 -0.45 -20.48 7.73
C THR A 131 0.81 -21.27 8.08
N THR A 132 0.69 -22.59 8.25
CA THR A 132 1.69 -23.37 8.98
C THR A 132 3.01 -23.58 8.23
N MET A 133 3.01 -23.45 6.90
CA MET A 133 4.21 -23.62 6.06
C MET A 133 4.08 -22.85 4.74
N THR A 134 5.20 -22.63 4.06
CA THR A 134 5.27 -22.00 2.74
C THR A 134 5.64 -22.97 1.61
N ASN A 135 6.41 -24.01 1.93
CA ASN A 135 6.95 -24.95 0.96
C ASN A 135 7.87 -24.29 -0.11
N PHE A 136 8.46 -23.13 0.21
CA PHE A 136 9.50 -22.47 -0.59
C PHE A 136 10.52 -21.75 0.29
N GLY A 137 11.61 -21.26 -0.32
CA GLY A 137 12.74 -20.69 0.42
C GLY A 137 12.54 -19.25 0.94
N ASN A 138 13.46 -18.82 1.80
CA ASN A 138 13.47 -17.51 2.49
C ASN A 138 14.20 -16.36 1.73
N GLY A 139 14.35 -16.51 0.41
CA GLY A 139 15.35 -15.79 -0.36
C GLY A 139 15.06 -14.33 -0.62
N TYR A 140 13.85 -13.94 -1.02
CA TYR A 140 13.55 -12.58 -1.49
C TYR A 140 13.97 -11.50 -0.48
N PRO A 141 14.56 -10.35 -0.90
CA PRO A 141 15.03 -9.99 -2.24
C PRO A 141 16.44 -10.54 -2.57
N GLU A 142 16.98 -11.37 -1.69
CA GLU A 142 18.28 -12.02 -1.75
C GLU A 142 18.18 -13.45 -2.33
N ARG A 143 19.21 -14.27 -2.12
CA ARG A 143 19.18 -15.70 -2.48
C ARG A 143 18.71 -16.52 -1.29
N ASN A 144 18.01 -17.61 -1.57
CA ASN A 144 17.65 -18.62 -0.57
C ASN A 144 18.89 -19.10 0.20
N GLN A 145 18.73 -19.26 1.52
CA GLN A 145 19.73 -19.89 2.39
C GLN A 145 19.28 -21.32 2.68
N ASN A 146 20.04 -22.33 2.23
CA ASN A 146 19.69 -23.73 2.49
C ASN A 146 19.93 -24.06 3.96
N THR A 147 18.84 -24.27 4.70
CA THR A 147 18.82 -24.61 6.14
C THR A 147 18.84 -26.12 6.40
N GLY A 148 18.71 -26.95 5.36
CA GLY A 148 18.55 -28.41 5.49
C GLY A 148 17.13 -28.86 5.82
N ALA A 149 16.16 -27.95 5.82
CA ALA A 149 14.75 -28.25 6.05
C ALA A 149 14.10 -29.06 4.93
N PHE A 150 12.99 -29.76 5.24
CA PHE A 150 12.34 -30.67 4.30
C PHE A 150 11.91 -29.98 2.99
N SER A 151 11.41 -28.76 3.03
CA SER A 151 10.98 -28.03 1.82
C SER A 151 12.11 -27.67 0.85
N TYR A 152 13.38 -27.70 1.28
CA TYR A 152 14.52 -27.56 0.37
C TYR A 152 14.91 -28.86 -0.33
N LEU A 153 14.35 -30.00 0.09
CA LEU A 153 14.65 -31.33 -0.48
C LEU A 153 13.79 -31.66 -1.71
N TYR A 154 12.77 -30.85 -1.99
CA TYR A 154 11.77 -31.10 -3.03
C TYR A 154 11.48 -29.82 -3.82
N ASP A 155 11.09 -29.98 -5.09
CA ASP A 155 10.52 -28.86 -5.84
C ASP A 155 9.17 -28.44 -5.25
N LYS A 156 8.84 -27.14 -5.27
CA LYS A 156 7.58 -26.60 -4.71
C LYS A 156 6.34 -27.34 -5.20
N CYS A 157 6.31 -27.77 -6.47
CA CYS A 157 5.17 -28.48 -7.06
C CYS A 157 5.18 -30.00 -6.87
N GLN A 158 6.21 -30.55 -6.24
CA GLN A 158 6.33 -31.99 -5.91
C GLN A 158 6.18 -32.26 -4.41
N VAL A 159 6.35 -31.25 -3.57
CA VAL A 159 6.32 -31.36 -2.10
C VAL A 159 4.97 -31.86 -1.56
N ASP A 160 3.87 -31.60 -2.26
CA ASP A 160 2.52 -32.03 -1.90
C ASP A 160 2.17 -33.43 -2.47
N SER A 161 3.10 -34.03 -3.22
CA SER A 161 2.93 -35.30 -3.95
C SER A 161 3.86 -36.42 -3.45
N ASP A 162 5.09 -36.06 -3.04
CA ASP A 162 6.10 -37.02 -2.56
C ASP A 162 5.75 -37.54 -1.16
N GLU A 163 5.69 -38.86 -1.00
CA GLU A 163 5.27 -39.47 0.27
C GLU A 163 6.20 -39.13 1.44
N ASN A 164 7.51 -38.98 1.20
CA ASN A 164 8.44 -38.60 2.27
C ASN A 164 8.28 -37.12 2.63
N ALA A 165 8.05 -36.25 1.64
CA ALA A 165 7.74 -34.84 1.87
C ALA A 165 6.44 -34.68 2.68
N ILE A 166 5.38 -35.41 2.31
CA ILE A 166 4.10 -35.39 3.03
C ILE A 166 4.30 -35.92 4.47
N ALA A 167 5.07 -36.99 4.66
CA ALA A 167 5.36 -37.51 6.00
C ALA A 167 6.14 -36.50 6.86
N ALA A 168 7.08 -35.75 6.28
CA ALA A 168 7.80 -34.67 6.96
C ALA A 168 6.83 -33.53 7.33
N GLN A 169 5.92 -33.13 6.44
CA GLN A 169 4.89 -32.14 6.74
C GLN A 169 3.96 -32.60 7.86
N GLU A 170 3.54 -33.87 7.88
CA GLU A 170 2.71 -34.43 8.96
C GLU A 170 3.43 -34.36 10.31
N ASN A 171 4.72 -34.71 10.32
CA ASN A 171 5.56 -34.63 11.51
C ASN A 171 5.68 -33.18 12.01
N TYR A 172 5.98 -32.25 11.10
CA TYR A 172 6.18 -30.84 11.39
C TYR A 172 4.90 -30.17 11.91
N ILE A 173 3.79 -30.25 11.18
CA ILE A 173 2.53 -29.60 11.59
C ILE A 173 2.08 -30.12 12.96
N SER A 174 2.19 -31.43 13.19
CA SER A 174 1.82 -32.04 14.47
C SER A 174 2.60 -31.42 15.62
N GLN A 175 3.92 -31.28 15.48
CA GLN A 175 4.78 -30.66 16.49
C GLN A 175 4.48 -29.16 16.63
N PHE A 176 4.41 -28.44 15.51
CA PHE A 176 4.21 -26.99 15.45
C PHE A 176 2.92 -26.54 16.16
N VAL A 177 1.77 -27.16 15.88
CA VAL A 177 0.51 -26.72 16.52
C VAL A 177 0.42 -27.09 18.01
N LYS A 178 1.20 -28.08 18.46
CA LYS A 178 1.32 -28.45 19.89
C LYS A 178 2.39 -27.63 20.63
N HIS A 179 3.24 -26.90 19.90
CA HIS A 179 4.27 -26.06 20.47
C HIS A 179 3.68 -25.14 21.53
N THR A 180 4.36 -25.05 22.68
CA THR A 180 3.96 -24.19 23.79
C THR A 180 4.77 -22.90 23.74
N ASN A 181 4.07 -21.81 23.46
CA ASN A 181 4.67 -20.50 23.43
C ASN A 181 5.21 -20.13 24.83
N PRO A 182 6.51 -19.85 24.99
CA PRO A 182 7.11 -19.58 26.28
C PRO A 182 6.69 -18.24 26.89
N TYR A 183 6.12 -17.31 26.12
CA TYR A 183 5.63 -16.02 26.62
C TYR A 183 4.17 -16.08 27.07
N THR A 184 3.32 -16.87 26.39
CA THR A 184 1.91 -17.01 26.75
C THR A 184 1.62 -18.22 27.64
N GLN A 185 2.54 -19.18 27.71
CA GLN A 185 2.40 -20.47 28.40
C GLN A 185 1.22 -21.31 27.88
N LEU A 186 0.78 -21.05 26.64
CA LEU A 186 -0.28 -21.79 25.97
C LEU A 186 0.29 -22.45 24.72
N SER A 187 -0.15 -23.68 24.45
CA SER A 187 0.11 -24.27 23.14
C SER A 187 -0.70 -23.57 22.06
N TYR A 188 -0.22 -23.59 20.81
CA TYR A 188 -0.91 -22.88 19.72
C TYR A 188 -2.36 -23.35 19.53
N ILE A 189 -2.64 -24.65 19.65
CA ILE A 189 -4.02 -25.17 19.64
C ILE A 189 -4.89 -24.71 20.83
N ASN A 190 -4.28 -24.31 21.94
CA ASN A 190 -4.98 -23.89 23.15
C ASN A 190 -5.00 -22.36 23.35
N ASP A 191 -4.20 -21.57 22.62
CA ASP A 191 -4.25 -20.12 22.73
C ASP A 191 -5.52 -19.57 22.05
N PRO A 192 -6.46 -18.94 22.78
CA PRO A 192 -7.71 -18.44 22.20
C PRO A 192 -7.50 -17.28 21.21
N PHE A 193 -6.34 -16.62 21.18
CA PHE A 193 -6.03 -15.56 20.22
C PHE A 193 -5.63 -16.10 18.84
N ILE A 194 -5.16 -17.35 18.76
CA ILE A 194 -5.03 -18.05 17.49
C ILE A 194 -6.42 -18.56 17.08
N VAL A 195 -6.95 -18.00 15.99
CA VAL A 195 -8.30 -18.25 15.49
C VAL A 195 -8.38 -19.55 14.70
N GLY A 196 -7.31 -19.92 14.00
CA GLY A 196 -7.27 -21.11 13.18
C GLY A 196 -5.93 -21.29 12.49
N PHE A 197 -5.85 -22.33 11.67
CA PHE A 197 -4.67 -22.67 10.91
C PHE A 197 -5.02 -22.81 9.43
N GLU A 198 -4.23 -22.23 8.55
CA GLU A 198 -4.20 -22.60 7.14
C GLU A 198 -3.05 -23.58 6.93
N ILE A 199 -3.27 -24.63 6.13
CA ILE A 199 -2.26 -25.69 5.96
C ILE A 199 -0.99 -25.13 5.31
N ASN A 200 -1.07 -24.60 4.09
CA ASN A 200 0.09 -24.14 3.35
C ASN A 200 -0.20 -22.85 2.55
N ASN A 201 0.84 -22.04 2.37
CA ASN A 201 0.80 -20.81 1.58
C ASN A 201 0.97 -21.15 0.10
N GLU A 202 0.03 -20.74 -0.75
CA GLU A 202 0.13 -20.87 -2.21
C GLU A 202 0.59 -22.27 -2.69
N PRO A 203 -0.14 -23.34 -2.34
CA PRO A 203 0.23 -24.71 -2.74
C PRO A 203 0.33 -24.85 -4.25
N CYS A 204 1.14 -25.80 -4.70
CA CYS A 204 1.25 -26.15 -6.10
C CYS A 204 0.89 -27.62 -6.30
N HIS A 205 -0.33 -27.87 -6.76
CA HIS A 205 -0.80 -29.22 -7.08
C HIS A 205 -0.46 -29.58 -8.53
N ALA A 206 0.55 -30.44 -8.72
CA ALA A 206 0.84 -31.08 -10.01
C ALA A 206 0.06 -32.39 -10.24
N ASP A 207 -0.62 -32.88 -9.20
CA ASP A 207 -1.31 -34.17 -9.17
C ASP A 207 -2.73 -34.15 -9.77
N THR A 208 -3.44 -35.29 -9.69
CA THR A 208 -4.88 -35.35 -9.93
C THR A 208 -5.70 -34.71 -8.79
N PRO A 209 -6.92 -34.22 -9.06
CA PRO A 209 -7.81 -33.69 -8.02
C PRO A 209 -8.04 -34.65 -6.83
N GLN A 210 -8.09 -35.97 -7.07
CA GLN A 210 -8.27 -36.98 -6.02
C GLN A 210 -7.05 -37.09 -5.09
N GLN A 211 -5.84 -36.89 -5.61
CA GLN A 211 -4.62 -36.88 -4.81
C GLN A 211 -4.54 -35.60 -3.97
N THR A 212 -4.90 -34.45 -4.53
CA THR A 212 -5.05 -33.19 -3.76
C THR A 212 -6.03 -33.36 -2.60
N GLU A 213 -7.21 -33.94 -2.85
CA GLU A 213 -8.18 -34.24 -1.79
C GLU A 213 -7.58 -35.16 -0.71
N ARG A 214 -6.81 -36.19 -1.12
CA ARG A 214 -6.11 -37.10 -0.19
C ARG A 214 -5.07 -36.37 0.65
N TYR A 215 -4.23 -35.53 0.04
CA TYR A 215 -3.22 -34.73 0.74
C TYR A 215 -3.87 -33.84 1.81
N ILE A 216 -4.91 -33.08 1.44
CA ILE A 216 -5.62 -32.19 2.38
C ILE A 216 -6.23 -33.00 3.53
N ASN A 217 -6.86 -34.14 3.23
CA ASN A 217 -7.45 -35.00 4.26
C ASN A 217 -6.40 -35.62 5.20
N ARG A 218 -5.17 -35.90 4.73
CA ARG A 218 -4.06 -36.31 5.58
C ARG A 218 -3.63 -35.21 6.54
N MET A 219 -3.47 -33.97 6.05
CA MET A 219 -3.14 -32.83 6.91
C MET A 219 -4.23 -32.56 7.95
N LEU A 220 -5.51 -32.63 7.56
CA LEU A 220 -6.65 -32.53 8.47
C LEU A 220 -6.65 -33.63 9.54
N ALA A 221 -6.37 -34.88 9.15
CA ALA A 221 -6.28 -36.01 10.08
C ALA A 221 -5.12 -35.82 11.07
N THR A 222 -3.98 -35.32 10.60
CA THR A 222 -2.81 -34.99 11.43
C THR A 222 -3.12 -33.89 12.45
N LEU A 223 -3.70 -32.77 12.01
CA LEU A 223 -4.15 -31.69 12.89
C LEU A 223 -5.14 -32.18 13.95
N LYS A 224 -6.13 -33.00 13.53
CA LYS A 224 -7.10 -33.60 14.45
C LYS A 224 -6.42 -34.53 15.46
N LYS A 225 -5.48 -35.37 15.02
CA LYS A 225 -4.72 -36.27 15.90
C LYS A 225 -3.82 -35.51 16.89
N ALA A 226 -3.34 -34.33 16.50
CA ALA A 226 -2.61 -33.42 17.37
C ALA A 226 -3.50 -32.71 18.41
N GLY A 227 -4.82 -32.86 18.32
CA GLY A 227 -5.80 -32.27 19.25
C GLY A 227 -6.37 -30.93 18.81
N ASN A 228 -6.16 -30.51 17.54
CA ASN A 228 -6.71 -29.25 17.06
C ASN A 228 -8.25 -29.29 17.02
N SER A 229 -8.86 -28.30 17.65
CA SER A 229 -10.31 -28.03 17.59
C SER A 229 -10.64 -26.71 16.89
N LYS A 230 -9.62 -25.94 16.50
CA LYS A 230 -9.78 -24.67 15.80
C LYS A 230 -10.14 -24.89 14.32
N PRO A 231 -10.83 -23.93 13.68
CA PRO A 231 -10.98 -23.88 12.23
C PRO A 231 -9.69 -24.15 11.44
N VAL A 232 -9.79 -25.01 10.42
CA VAL A 232 -8.73 -25.23 9.43
C VAL A 232 -9.15 -24.63 8.09
N PHE A 233 -8.24 -23.86 7.49
CA PHE A 233 -8.40 -23.20 6.21
C PHE A 233 -7.50 -23.85 5.14
N TYR A 234 -7.87 -23.66 3.87
CA TYR A 234 -7.06 -24.06 2.74
C TYR A 234 -7.07 -23.02 1.62
N ASN A 235 -5.93 -22.81 0.99
CA ASN A 235 -5.78 -21.85 -0.09
C ASN A 235 -6.43 -22.38 -1.37
N VAL A 236 -7.28 -21.55 -1.99
CA VAL A 236 -8.03 -21.88 -3.21
C VAL A 236 -7.77 -20.87 -4.35
N SER A 237 -6.76 -20.01 -4.20
CA SER A 237 -6.39 -19.03 -5.23
C SER A 237 -5.57 -19.60 -6.38
N HIS A 238 -5.09 -20.83 -6.23
CA HIS A 238 -4.17 -21.50 -7.15
C HIS A 238 -4.78 -22.78 -7.70
N ASN A 239 -4.20 -23.29 -8.78
CA ASN A 239 -4.55 -24.55 -9.47
C ASN A 239 -6.08 -24.70 -9.71
N MET A 240 -6.66 -23.80 -10.52
CA MET A 240 -8.12 -23.72 -10.76
C MET A 240 -8.79 -25.03 -11.19
N TRP A 241 -8.06 -25.95 -11.83
CA TRP A 241 -8.59 -27.26 -12.20
C TRP A 241 -8.79 -28.22 -10.99
N HIS A 242 -8.33 -27.88 -9.78
CA HIS A 242 -8.53 -28.64 -8.53
C HIS A 242 -9.68 -28.11 -7.67
N VAL A 243 -10.35 -27.02 -8.04
CA VAL A 243 -11.28 -26.31 -7.15
C VAL A 243 -12.26 -27.24 -6.43
N GLN A 244 -12.91 -28.17 -7.14
CA GLN A 244 -13.87 -29.08 -6.51
C GLN A 244 -13.24 -29.98 -5.43
N ALA A 245 -11.97 -30.37 -5.57
CA ALA A 245 -11.25 -31.17 -4.57
C ALA A 245 -11.11 -30.41 -3.24
N TYR A 246 -10.84 -29.11 -3.29
CA TYR A 246 -10.77 -28.27 -2.09
C TYR A 246 -12.09 -28.30 -1.31
N PHE A 247 -13.22 -28.15 -2.02
CA PHE A 247 -14.56 -28.11 -1.42
C PHE A 247 -15.13 -29.47 -1.01
N ASN A 248 -14.58 -30.57 -1.52
CA ASN A 248 -14.93 -31.92 -1.08
C ASN A 248 -14.39 -32.26 0.33
N THR A 249 -13.32 -31.58 0.75
CA THR A 249 -12.68 -31.83 2.05
C THR A 249 -13.46 -31.20 3.21
N THR A 250 -13.09 -31.59 4.44
CA THR A 250 -13.72 -31.09 5.67
C THR A 250 -13.07 -29.82 6.23
N VAL A 251 -12.21 -29.13 5.47
CA VAL A 251 -11.74 -27.78 5.82
C VAL A 251 -12.93 -26.87 6.12
N GLN A 252 -12.80 -25.94 7.06
CA GLN A 252 -13.93 -25.10 7.47
C GLN A 252 -13.90 -23.73 6.79
N GLY A 253 -12.75 -23.31 6.25
CA GLY A 253 -12.65 -22.10 5.46
C GLY A 253 -11.72 -22.23 4.26
N THR A 254 -11.81 -21.26 3.37
CA THR A 254 -11.00 -21.12 2.17
C THR A 254 -10.33 -19.75 2.15
N THR A 255 -9.10 -19.70 1.63
CA THR A 255 -8.32 -18.46 1.58
C THR A 255 -8.02 -17.98 0.16
N TYR A 256 -8.03 -16.66 0.01
CA TYR A 256 -8.01 -15.94 -1.25
C TYR A 256 -6.94 -14.84 -1.25
N GLN A 257 -6.38 -14.53 -2.41
CA GLN A 257 -5.43 -13.43 -2.60
C GLN A 257 -6.03 -12.33 -3.47
N TRP A 258 -5.49 -11.10 -3.43
CA TRP A 258 -5.81 -10.10 -4.46
C TRP A 258 -4.71 -9.06 -4.70
N TYR A 259 -4.15 -9.06 -5.90
CA TYR A 259 -3.27 -8.00 -6.41
C TYR A 259 -3.88 -7.42 -7.68
N PRO A 260 -4.79 -6.43 -7.54
CA PRO A 260 -5.61 -5.95 -8.66
C PRO A 260 -4.78 -5.27 -9.76
N ILE A 261 -3.59 -4.78 -9.43
CA ILE A 261 -2.71 -4.02 -10.33
C ILE A 261 -1.31 -4.64 -10.45
N GLY A 262 -1.25 -5.97 -10.31
CA GLY A 262 0.00 -6.74 -10.43
C GLY A 262 0.97 -6.47 -9.28
N LEU A 263 2.21 -6.91 -9.46
CA LEU A 263 3.31 -6.76 -8.50
C LEU A 263 4.61 -6.44 -9.24
N VAL A 264 5.59 -5.88 -8.52
CA VAL A 264 6.98 -5.70 -8.97
C VAL A 264 7.08 -4.89 -10.27
N ALA A 265 6.34 -3.78 -10.37
CA ALA A 265 6.41 -2.85 -11.50
C ALA A 265 7.81 -2.22 -11.66
N GLY A 266 8.60 -2.15 -10.58
CA GLY A 266 9.91 -1.51 -10.56
C GLY A 266 9.85 0.02 -10.56
N GLN A 267 8.65 0.60 -10.44
CA GLN A 267 8.38 2.03 -10.38
C GLN A 267 6.97 2.29 -9.82
N THR A 268 6.72 3.51 -9.37
CA THR A 268 5.38 3.95 -8.95
C THR A 268 4.41 3.96 -10.12
N ARG A 269 3.31 3.21 -10.01
CA ARG A 269 2.19 3.24 -10.96
C ARG A 269 1.30 4.47 -10.72
N LYS A 270 0.93 5.16 -11.79
CA LYS A 270 0.07 6.35 -11.75
C LYS A 270 -1.27 6.11 -12.45
N GLY A 271 -2.30 6.87 -12.09
CA GLY A 271 -3.64 6.83 -12.68
C GLY A 271 -4.72 6.32 -11.72
N ASN A 272 -5.97 6.36 -12.18
CA ASN A 272 -7.12 5.90 -11.42
C ASN A 272 -7.31 4.37 -11.55
N PHE A 273 -7.27 3.69 -10.40
CA PHE A 273 -7.40 2.23 -10.30
C PHE A 273 -8.70 1.78 -9.61
N LEU A 274 -9.64 2.69 -9.32
CA LEU A 274 -10.92 2.32 -8.71
C LEU A 274 -11.73 1.29 -9.53
N PRO A 275 -11.77 1.35 -10.88
CA PRO A 275 -12.40 0.29 -11.68
C PRO A 275 -11.81 -1.11 -11.47
N TYR A 276 -10.54 -1.21 -11.04
CA TYR A 276 -9.84 -2.49 -10.84
C TYR A 276 -10.30 -3.22 -9.58
N VAL A 277 -10.97 -2.51 -8.68
CA VAL A 277 -11.41 -3.03 -7.38
C VAL A 277 -12.93 -2.95 -7.19
N ASP A 278 -13.66 -2.68 -8.27
CA ASP A 278 -15.13 -2.61 -8.30
C ASP A 278 -15.77 -3.94 -7.85
N ASN A 279 -15.22 -5.06 -8.31
CA ASN A 279 -15.72 -6.38 -7.96
C ASN A 279 -14.58 -7.40 -7.75
N TYR A 280 -14.87 -8.43 -6.95
CA TYR A 280 -14.04 -9.62 -6.76
C TYR A 280 -14.90 -10.84 -7.10
N ASP A 281 -15.08 -11.12 -8.40
CA ASP A 281 -15.90 -12.24 -8.82
C ASP A 281 -15.15 -13.57 -8.60
N ILE A 282 -15.79 -14.48 -7.87
CA ILE A 282 -15.26 -15.82 -7.64
C ILE A 282 -15.96 -16.72 -8.65
N SER A 283 -15.36 -16.88 -9.83
CA SER A 283 -15.96 -17.56 -10.98
C SER A 283 -16.41 -19.01 -10.72
N PHE A 284 -15.90 -19.63 -9.66
CA PHE A 284 -16.27 -20.96 -9.20
C PHE A 284 -17.19 -20.97 -7.96
N SER A 285 -17.90 -19.88 -7.66
CA SER A 285 -18.79 -19.79 -6.49
C SER A 285 -19.98 -20.77 -6.52
N ASN A 286 -20.23 -21.41 -7.67
CA ASN A 286 -21.29 -22.39 -7.88
C ASN A 286 -20.88 -23.84 -7.53
N VAL A 287 -19.61 -24.09 -7.17
CA VAL A 287 -19.16 -25.45 -6.82
C VAL A 287 -19.81 -25.95 -5.54
N LYS A 288 -20.05 -27.27 -5.47
CA LYS A 288 -20.76 -27.88 -4.34
C LYS A 288 -19.96 -27.70 -3.06
N GLY A 289 -20.58 -27.08 -2.05
CA GLY A 289 -19.99 -26.85 -0.73
C GLY A 289 -19.35 -25.48 -0.55
N PHE A 290 -19.31 -24.65 -1.59
CA PHE A 290 -18.76 -23.28 -1.53
C PHE A 290 -19.41 -22.43 -0.44
N ASP A 291 -20.73 -22.47 -0.35
CA ASP A 291 -21.57 -21.74 0.60
C ASP A 291 -21.42 -22.18 2.06
N LYS A 292 -20.61 -23.22 2.33
CA LYS A 292 -20.41 -23.79 3.67
C LYS A 292 -19.03 -23.50 4.25
N LYS A 293 -18.20 -22.73 3.55
CA LYS A 293 -16.83 -22.41 3.97
C LYS A 293 -16.72 -20.92 4.30
N ALA A 294 -16.04 -20.59 5.39
CA ALA A 294 -15.66 -19.21 5.67
C ALA A 294 -14.64 -18.72 4.64
N LYS A 295 -14.67 -17.42 4.35
CA LYS A 295 -13.77 -16.80 3.38
C LYS A 295 -12.80 -15.85 4.08
N ALA A 296 -11.52 -16.07 3.84
CA ALA A 296 -10.44 -15.20 4.28
C ALA A 296 -9.64 -14.68 3.07
N VAL A 297 -9.34 -13.39 3.04
CA VAL A 297 -8.28 -12.85 2.20
C VAL A 297 -7.02 -12.91 3.03
N TYR A 298 -6.10 -13.82 2.69
CA TYR A 298 -4.88 -14.02 3.46
C TYR A 298 -3.84 -12.95 3.12
N GLU A 299 -3.80 -12.51 1.86
CA GLU A 299 -2.90 -11.49 1.34
C GLU A 299 -3.60 -10.65 0.27
N PHE A 300 -3.48 -9.34 0.35
CA PHE A 300 -3.89 -8.42 -0.73
C PHE A 300 -3.08 -7.14 -0.64
N ASP A 301 -2.96 -6.44 -1.76
CA ASP A 301 -2.44 -5.07 -1.79
C ASP A 301 -2.69 -4.42 -3.16
N PRO A 302 -3.08 -3.14 -3.24
CA PRO A 302 -3.00 -2.37 -4.47
C PRO A 302 -1.54 -1.96 -4.67
N ALA A 303 -0.71 -2.89 -5.14
CA ALA A 303 0.74 -2.76 -5.10
C ALA A 303 1.31 -1.70 -6.06
N ASP A 304 2.55 -1.27 -5.79
CA ASP A 304 3.30 -0.29 -6.58
C ASP A 304 2.65 1.10 -6.69
N ILE A 305 1.79 1.49 -5.75
CA ILE A 305 1.22 2.85 -5.67
C ILE A 305 1.45 3.49 -4.30
N THR A 306 1.52 4.82 -4.31
CA THR A 306 1.60 5.65 -3.09
C THR A 306 0.24 6.23 -2.66
N TYR A 307 -0.81 5.99 -3.45
CA TYR A 307 -2.15 6.54 -3.21
C TYR A 307 -2.83 5.98 -1.94
N SER A 308 -3.75 6.78 -1.39
CA SER A 308 -4.46 6.53 -0.14
C SER A 308 -5.98 6.31 -0.30
N TYR A 309 -6.49 6.12 -1.51
CA TYR A 309 -7.94 5.91 -1.76
C TYR A 309 -8.34 4.44 -1.97
N MET A 310 -7.39 3.52 -2.14
CA MET A 310 -7.68 2.15 -2.61
C MET A 310 -8.18 1.19 -1.50
N TYR A 311 -7.60 1.24 -0.31
CA TYR A 311 -7.86 0.22 0.71
C TYR A 311 -9.34 0.13 1.15
N PRO A 312 -10.08 1.23 1.39
CA PRO A 312 -11.49 1.14 1.74
C PRO A 312 -12.37 0.60 0.61
N ALA A 313 -12.04 0.90 -0.65
CA ALA A 313 -12.74 0.34 -1.81
C ALA A 313 -12.55 -1.18 -1.89
N MET A 314 -11.31 -1.66 -1.68
CA MET A 314 -11.03 -3.10 -1.60
C MET A 314 -11.75 -3.77 -0.43
N ALA A 315 -11.73 -3.16 0.77
CA ALA A 315 -12.44 -3.67 1.94
C ALA A 315 -13.95 -3.78 1.69
N ARG A 316 -14.57 -2.76 1.07
CA ARG A 316 -15.98 -2.80 0.66
C ARG A 316 -16.26 -3.95 -0.30
N THR A 317 -15.40 -4.16 -1.29
CA THR A 317 -15.54 -5.25 -2.27
C THR A 317 -15.38 -6.63 -1.62
N PHE A 318 -14.46 -6.78 -0.67
CA PHE A 318 -14.33 -8.01 0.12
C PHE A 318 -15.58 -8.27 0.98
N ARG A 319 -16.07 -7.26 1.70
CA ARG A 319 -17.31 -7.40 2.50
C ARG A 319 -18.51 -7.75 1.64
N SER A 320 -18.61 -7.15 0.44
CA SER A 320 -19.66 -7.46 -0.54
C SER A 320 -19.62 -8.92 -1.03
N ASN A 321 -18.46 -9.58 -0.98
CA ASN A 321 -18.25 -10.97 -1.42
C ASN A 321 -18.15 -12.00 -0.29
N GLY A 322 -18.46 -11.58 0.94
CA GLY A 322 -18.62 -12.46 2.09
C GLY A 322 -17.34 -12.76 2.86
N PHE A 323 -16.29 -11.96 2.65
CA PHE A 323 -15.03 -12.11 3.38
C PHE A 323 -15.16 -11.58 4.82
N GLN A 324 -14.66 -12.37 5.77
CA GLN A 324 -14.69 -12.05 7.20
C GLN A 324 -13.29 -11.84 7.77
N TRP A 325 -12.27 -12.42 7.16
CA TRP A 325 -10.87 -12.20 7.52
C TRP A 325 -10.16 -11.53 6.36
N ILE A 326 -9.52 -10.38 6.58
CA ILE A 326 -8.93 -9.56 5.51
C ILE A 326 -7.58 -9.03 5.99
N THR A 327 -6.47 -9.59 5.49
CA THR A 327 -5.12 -9.19 5.89
C THR A 327 -4.26 -8.76 4.71
N GLN A 328 -3.76 -7.51 4.77
CA GLN A 328 -2.89 -6.92 3.74
C GLN A 328 -1.50 -7.58 3.79
N PHE A 329 -0.82 -7.73 2.66
CA PHE A 329 0.58 -8.17 2.61
C PHE A 329 1.43 -7.04 2.05
N ALA A 330 2.47 -6.56 2.74
CA ALA A 330 2.71 -6.69 4.17
C ALA A 330 3.04 -5.34 4.80
N TYR A 331 2.95 -5.27 6.13
CA TYR A 331 3.40 -4.12 6.92
C TYR A 331 4.94 -4.10 6.96
N ASP A 332 5.55 -2.98 6.57
CA ASP A 332 7.00 -2.81 6.46
C ASP A 332 7.60 -2.43 7.83
N PRO A 333 8.57 -3.20 8.38
CA PRO A 333 9.10 -2.93 9.71
C PRO A 333 9.72 -1.54 9.85
N ILE A 334 9.37 -0.82 10.92
CA ILE A 334 9.71 0.61 11.09
C ILE A 334 11.22 0.91 11.02
N ASP A 335 12.08 0.01 11.50
CA ASP A 335 13.52 0.23 11.54
C ASP A 335 14.18 0.12 10.14
N MET A 336 13.48 -0.42 9.13
CA MET A 336 13.95 -0.54 7.73
C MET A 336 13.03 0.12 6.69
N ALA A 337 11.83 0.55 7.08
CA ALA A 337 10.83 1.13 6.17
C ALA A 337 11.26 2.45 5.48
N TRP A 338 12.34 3.09 5.92
CA TRP A 338 12.94 4.20 5.19
C TRP A 338 13.49 3.79 3.80
N ALA A 339 13.73 2.50 3.57
CA ALA A 339 14.31 1.95 2.33
C ALA A 339 13.35 1.05 1.53
N ASN A 340 12.23 0.60 2.12
CA ASN A 340 11.24 -0.30 1.51
C ASN A 340 11.88 -1.55 0.86
N THR A 341 12.61 -2.33 1.66
CA THR A 341 13.35 -3.51 1.15
C THR A 341 12.72 -4.85 1.48
N GLU A 342 11.66 -4.89 2.29
CA GLU A 342 11.02 -6.14 2.70
C GLU A 342 10.33 -6.84 1.52
N TYR A 343 9.26 -6.23 1.04
CA TYR A 343 8.63 -6.56 -0.23
C TYR A 343 8.35 -5.24 -0.92
N GLN A 344 9.25 -4.87 -1.83
CA GLN A 344 9.34 -3.51 -2.39
C GLN A 344 8.01 -2.99 -2.94
N THR A 345 7.09 -3.88 -3.32
CA THR A 345 5.84 -3.58 -4.01
C THR A 345 4.72 -3.09 -3.08
N HIS A 346 4.79 -3.35 -1.77
CA HIS A 346 3.64 -3.13 -0.87
C HIS A 346 3.67 -1.81 -0.12
N TYR A 347 4.85 -1.44 0.37
CA TYR A 347 5.15 -0.25 1.15
C TYR A 347 4.01 0.32 2.01
N LEU A 348 3.88 -0.20 3.24
CA LEU A 348 2.91 0.23 4.24
C LEU A 348 3.58 0.36 5.62
N ASN A 349 3.65 1.56 6.15
CA ASN A 349 4.09 1.84 7.52
C ASN A 349 3.42 3.14 8.05
N LEU A 350 3.07 3.20 9.34
CA LEU A 350 2.41 4.40 9.90
C LEU A 350 3.29 5.67 9.82
N ALA A 351 4.59 5.55 10.07
CA ALA A 351 5.49 6.70 10.07
C ALA A 351 5.92 7.09 8.65
N TYR A 352 6.20 6.12 7.77
CA TYR A 352 6.76 6.40 6.44
C TYR A 352 5.72 6.52 5.32
N THR A 353 4.52 5.96 5.49
CA THR A 353 3.41 6.10 4.53
C THR A 353 2.13 6.52 5.26
N PRO A 354 2.11 7.67 5.96
CA PRO A 354 1.03 8.03 6.88
C PRO A 354 -0.34 8.07 6.19
N ASN A 355 -0.43 8.60 4.96
CA ASN A 355 -1.68 8.62 4.19
C ASN A 355 -2.22 7.21 3.91
N LYS A 356 -1.36 6.28 3.45
CA LYS A 356 -1.73 4.86 3.25
C LYS A 356 -2.14 4.19 4.56
N ALA A 357 -1.44 4.49 5.65
CA ALA A 357 -1.75 3.91 6.95
C ALA A 357 -3.12 4.39 7.50
N ILE A 358 -3.44 5.68 7.38
CA ILE A 358 -4.78 6.19 7.71
C ILE A 358 -5.86 5.59 6.79
N SER A 359 -5.55 5.39 5.50
CA SER A 359 -6.45 4.68 4.58
C SER A 359 -6.74 3.25 5.03
N MET A 360 -5.72 2.51 5.50
CA MET A 360 -5.90 1.19 6.09
C MET A 360 -6.72 1.22 7.39
N LYS A 361 -6.55 2.24 8.24
CA LYS A 361 -7.41 2.46 9.42
C LYS A 361 -8.88 2.66 9.03
N ILE A 362 -9.15 3.43 7.98
CA ILE A 362 -10.50 3.63 7.44
C ILE A 362 -11.05 2.30 6.89
N ALA A 363 -10.22 1.53 6.19
CA ALA A 363 -10.61 0.22 5.66
C ALA A 363 -10.91 -0.81 6.76
N ALA A 364 -10.24 -0.74 7.91
CA ALA A 364 -10.61 -1.54 9.08
C ALA A 364 -12.04 -1.22 9.55
N GLU A 365 -12.41 0.06 9.61
CA GLU A 365 -13.78 0.48 9.94
C GLU A 365 -14.80 0.02 8.89
N VAL A 366 -14.43 -0.03 7.60
CA VAL A 366 -15.28 -0.66 6.56
C VAL A 366 -15.53 -2.12 6.91
N ALA A 367 -14.49 -2.89 7.24
CA ALA A 367 -14.64 -4.31 7.59
C ALA A 367 -15.49 -4.53 8.84
N TYR A 368 -15.41 -3.63 9.82
CA TYR A 368 -16.16 -3.75 11.08
C TYR A 368 -17.62 -3.30 10.98
N SER A 369 -17.93 -2.33 10.12
CA SER A 369 -19.25 -1.70 10.06
C SER A 369 -20.09 -2.11 8.86
N VAL A 370 -19.47 -2.48 7.72
CA VAL A 370 -20.21 -2.93 6.54
C VAL A 370 -20.62 -4.40 6.73
N PRO A 371 -21.93 -4.71 6.69
CA PRO A 371 -22.40 -6.07 6.83
C PRO A 371 -21.86 -7.00 5.73
N MET A 372 -21.55 -8.24 6.12
CA MET A 372 -21.15 -9.28 5.19
C MET A 372 -22.21 -9.48 4.09
N ASN A 373 -21.76 -9.61 2.84
CA ASN A 373 -22.59 -9.74 1.63
C ASN A 373 -23.45 -8.51 1.26
N LYS A 374 -23.28 -7.36 1.93
CA LYS A 374 -23.96 -6.13 1.51
C LYS A 374 -23.43 -5.69 0.15
N ARG A 375 -24.34 -5.56 -0.84
CA ARG A 375 -24.01 -5.08 -2.18
C ARG A 375 -24.04 -3.55 -2.24
N HIS A 376 -23.22 -3.01 -3.13
CA HIS A 376 -23.13 -1.59 -3.46
C HIS A 376 -23.36 -1.42 -4.97
N PRO A 377 -23.75 -0.22 -5.44
CA PRO A 377 -23.77 0.10 -6.87
C PRO A 377 -22.40 -0.14 -7.53
N GLN A 378 -22.35 -0.16 -8.86
CA GLN A 378 -21.08 -0.24 -9.59
C GLN A 378 -20.36 1.12 -9.61
N TYR A 379 -19.04 1.09 -9.80
CA TYR A 379 -18.20 2.26 -10.10
C TYR A 379 -18.79 3.12 -11.24
N PRO A 380 -18.89 4.46 -11.07
CA PRO A 380 -18.27 5.28 -10.02
C PRO A 380 -19.16 5.58 -8.81
N ASN A 381 -20.40 5.08 -8.78
CA ASN A 381 -21.35 5.40 -7.72
C ASN A 381 -20.96 4.76 -6.37
N ASP A 382 -20.15 3.71 -6.42
CA ASP A 382 -19.59 3.00 -5.27
C ASP A 382 -18.51 3.79 -4.51
N THR A 383 -18.07 4.94 -5.04
CA THR A 383 -17.04 5.80 -4.43
C THR A 383 -17.53 6.53 -3.17
N ILE A 384 -18.85 6.55 -2.97
CA ILE A 384 -19.50 6.95 -1.72
C ILE A 384 -20.38 5.78 -1.29
N PHE A 385 -20.13 5.25 -0.11
CA PHE A 385 -20.88 4.11 0.41
C PHE A 385 -20.98 4.18 1.93
N ASP A 386 -22.18 3.99 2.45
CA ASP A 386 -22.45 4.15 3.89
C ASP A 386 -21.91 5.48 4.45
N ASN A 387 -20.94 5.42 5.36
CA ASN A 387 -20.29 6.59 5.96
C ASN A 387 -18.90 6.88 5.35
N PHE A 388 -18.58 6.25 4.22
CA PHE A 388 -17.27 6.25 3.61
C PHE A 388 -17.27 6.95 2.26
N ARG A 389 -16.12 7.53 1.94
CA ARG A 389 -15.86 8.15 0.65
C ARG A 389 -14.43 7.89 0.21
N VAL A 390 -14.24 7.58 -1.07
CA VAL A 390 -12.93 7.48 -1.71
C VAL A 390 -12.87 8.39 -2.94
N SER A 391 -11.71 8.97 -3.22
CA SER A 391 -11.52 9.90 -4.34
C SER A 391 -10.12 9.79 -4.92
N TYR A 392 -10.04 9.44 -6.21
CA TYR A 392 -8.78 9.49 -6.97
C TYR A 392 -8.26 10.93 -7.09
N THR A 393 -9.13 11.87 -7.46
CA THR A 393 -8.73 13.25 -7.77
C THR A 393 -8.22 14.03 -6.56
N GLN A 394 -8.67 13.67 -5.36
CA GLN A 394 -8.19 14.24 -4.10
C GLN A 394 -7.15 13.37 -3.40
N ASP A 395 -6.82 12.20 -3.95
CA ASP A 395 -6.07 11.14 -3.27
C ASP A 395 -6.51 10.96 -1.81
N LEU A 396 -7.79 10.61 -1.64
CA LEU A 396 -8.47 10.66 -0.35
C LEU A 396 -9.30 9.41 -0.10
N SER A 397 -9.22 8.92 1.13
CA SER A 397 -10.23 8.09 1.77
C SER A 397 -10.75 8.78 3.03
N GLU A 398 -12.03 8.59 3.34
CA GLU A 398 -12.69 9.26 4.44
C GLU A 398 -13.73 8.36 5.12
N LEU A 399 -13.82 8.47 6.45
CA LEU A 399 -14.93 7.99 7.29
C LEU A 399 -15.54 9.20 7.99
N ASN A 400 -16.86 9.35 7.91
CA ASN A 400 -17.57 10.45 8.56
C ASN A 400 -18.84 9.95 9.27
N THR A 401 -18.70 9.58 10.54
CA THR A 401 -19.81 9.26 11.45
C THR A 401 -19.94 10.35 12.52
N PRO A 402 -21.04 10.39 13.30
CA PRO A 402 -21.16 11.34 14.40
C PRO A 402 -20.02 11.23 15.44
N GLU A 403 -19.48 10.03 15.66
CA GLU A 403 -18.45 9.77 16.67
C GLU A 403 -17.02 9.72 16.10
N LYS A 404 -16.84 9.41 14.81
CA LYS A 404 -15.53 9.20 14.19
C LYS A 404 -15.41 10.01 12.90
N PHE A 405 -14.34 10.78 12.79
CA PHE A 405 -14.00 11.50 11.56
C PHE A 405 -12.55 11.23 11.15
N TYR A 406 -12.36 10.38 10.14
CA TYR A 406 -11.03 9.98 9.67
C TYR A 406 -10.83 10.35 8.21
N TYR A 407 -9.63 10.82 7.83
CA TYR A 407 -9.31 11.22 6.46
C TYR A 407 -7.83 11.00 6.12
N SER A 408 -7.54 10.35 5.00
CA SER A 408 -6.16 10.03 4.62
C SER A 408 -5.38 11.18 3.99
N ASN A 409 -6.04 12.30 3.68
CA ASN A 409 -5.43 13.49 3.10
C ASN A 409 -6.32 14.72 3.37
N ASN A 410 -5.91 15.90 2.89
CA ASN A 410 -6.68 17.14 3.04
C ASN A 410 -8.14 16.96 2.58
N THR A 411 -9.08 17.37 3.43
CA THR A 411 -10.51 17.31 3.14
C THR A 411 -11.21 18.62 3.47
N SER A 412 -12.26 18.92 2.72
CA SER A 412 -13.21 20.01 3.03
C SER A 412 -14.54 19.48 3.57
N THR A 413 -14.67 18.16 3.72
CA THR A 413 -15.86 17.56 4.31
C THR A 413 -16.01 18.01 5.76
N VAL A 414 -17.19 18.50 6.13
CA VAL A 414 -17.53 18.84 7.50
C VAL A 414 -17.98 17.57 8.24
N PRO A 415 -17.57 17.34 9.49
CA PRO A 415 -18.10 16.23 10.29
C PRO A 415 -19.63 16.24 10.32
N VAL A 416 -20.27 15.08 10.13
CA VAL A 416 -21.75 14.98 10.13
C VAL A 416 -22.36 15.47 11.45
N ASN A 417 -21.61 15.37 12.56
CA ASN A 417 -21.97 15.95 13.84
C ASN A 417 -20.71 16.24 14.68
N ALA A 418 -20.21 17.47 14.62
CA ALA A 418 -18.99 17.87 15.34
C ALA A 418 -19.11 17.70 16.87
N ASP A 419 -20.31 17.93 17.44
CA ASP A 419 -20.53 17.90 18.89
C ASP A 419 -20.38 16.51 19.52
N LYS A 420 -20.58 15.46 18.71
CA LYS A 420 -20.55 14.06 19.14
C LYS A 420 -19.21 13.37 18.93
N LEU A 421 -18.24 14.04 18.29
CA LEU A 421 -16.95 13.44 17.99
C LEU A 421 -16.29 12.86 19.24
N GLN A 422 -15.75 11.66 19.06
CA GLN A 422 -14.98 10.89 20.04
C GLN A 422 -13.58 10.56 19.52
N SER A 423 -13.40 10.44 18.20
CA SER A 423 -12.09 10.18 17.61
C SER A 423 -11.94 10.88 16.26
N VAL A 424 -10.78 11.50 16.06
CA VAL A 424 -10.33 12.07 14.78
C VAL A 424 -8.98 11.48 14.45
N ALA A 425 -8.74 11.12 13.20
CA ALA A 425 -7.47 10.61 12.74
C ALA A 425 -7.23 11.07 11.30
N GLY A 426 -6.07 11.65 11.01
CA GLY A 426 -5.85 12.14 9.67
C GLY A 426 -4.43 12.47 9.29
N CYS A 427 -4.26 12.71 7.99
CA CYS A 427 -3.08 13.35 7.41
C CYS A 427 -3.56 14.62 6.68
N GLY A 428 -2.80 15.71 6.79
CA GLY A 428 -3.22 17.01 6.26
C GLY A 428 -4.31 17.69 7.10
N SER A 429 -5.11 18.56 6.50
CA SER A 429 -6.08 19.42 7.16
C SER A 429 -7.54 19.06 6.86
N SER A 430 -8.43 19.40 7.79
CA SER A 430 -9.88 19.32 7.68
C SER A 430 -10.55 20.55 8.31
N PRO A 431 -11.88 20.71 8.24
CA PRO A 431 -12.56 21.81 8.91
C PRO A 431 -12.39 21.85 10.44
N VAL A 432 -12.04 20.73 11.09
CA VAL A 432 -11.82 20.65 12.55
C VAL A 432 -10.35 20.59 12.96
N VAL A 433 -9.43 20.31 12.03
CA VAL A 433 -7.99 20.32 12.30
C VAL A 433 -7.24 20.99 11.15
N SER A 434 -6.52 22.06 11.42
CA SER A 434 -5.52 22.61 10.50
C SER A 434 -4.13 22.17 10.95
N TYR A 435 -3.38 21.55 10.05
CA TYR A 435 -2.04 21.05 10.31
C TYR A 435 -1.18 21.14 9.05
N GLU A 436 0.04 21.68 9.18
CA GLU A 436 0.97 21.88 8.06
C GLU A 436 1.94 20.70 7.87
N GLY A 437 2.16 19.88 8.90
CA GLY A 437 3.02 18.71 8.80
C GLY A 437 2.42 17.60 7.92
N THR A 438 3.28 16.68 7.47
CA THR A 438 2.91 15.55 6.62
C THR A 438 2.67 14.26 7.40
N GLY A 439 3.06 14.22 8.68
CA GLY A 439 2.80 13.09 9.57
C GLY A 439 1.31 12.89 9.87
N ALA A 440 0.94 11.64 10.16
CA ALA A 440 -0.39 11.32 10.67
C ALA A 440 -0.59 11.87 12.09
N TYR A 441 -1.82 12.21 12.45
CA TYR A 441 -2.21 12.50 13.82
C TYR A 441 -3.48 11.76 14.21
N PHE A 442 -3.65 11.60 15.51
CA PHE A 442 -4.82 10.99 16.10
C PHE A 442 -5.25 11.74 17.36
N ILE A 443 -6.56 11.95 17.49
CA ILE A 443 -7.16 12.72 18.57
C ILE A 443 -8.30 11.91 19.18
N ASP A 444 -8.17 11.51 20.44
CA ASP A 444 -9.14 10.65 21.13
C ASP A 444 -9.75 11.36 22.34
N ARG A 445 -11.08 11.38 22.45
CA ARG A 445 -11.78 12.00 23.56
C ARG A 445 -11.71 11.12 24.79
N LEU A 446 -11.13 11.64 25.88
CA LEU A 446 -11.04 10.94 27.15
C LEU A 446 -12.23 11.30 28.05
N GLU A 447 -12.55 12.60 28.10
CA GLU A 447 -13.71 13.17 28.79
C GLU A 447 -14.22 14.38 27.99
N THR A 448 -15.36 14.96 28.38
CA THR A 448 -15.80 16.25 27.81
C THR A 448 -14.79 17.33 28.15
N GLY A 449 -14.15 17.94 27.14
CA GLY A 449 -13.12 18.95 27.35
C GLY A 449 -11.71 18.40 27.62
N LEU A 450 -11.50 17.08 27.53
CA LEU A 450 -10.18 16.45 27.62
C LEU A 450 -9.95 15.46 26.48
N TRP A 451 -8.89 15.68 25.72
CA TRP A 451 -8.53 14.89 24.55
C TRP A 451 -7.06 14.44 24.62
N ARG A 452 -6.75 13.27 24.08
CA ARG A 452 -5.37 12.84 23.79
C ARG A 452 -5.06 13.15 22.33
N LEU A 453 -3.99 13.89 22.07
CA LEU A 453 -3.42 14.12 20.74
C LEU A 453 -2.13 13.32 20.60
N GLU A 454 -1.98 12.61 19.50
CA GLU A 454 -0.74 11.96 19.07
C GLU A 454 -0.38 12.44 17.68
N VAL A 455 0.88 12.85 17.48
CA VAL A 455 1.39 13.40 16.21
C VAL A 455 2.61 12.59 15.78
N MET A 456 2.56 11.98 14.60
CA MET A 456 3.69 11.31 13.97
C MET A 456 4.65 12.33 13.33
N PRO A 457 5.94 12.01 13.19
CA PRO A 457 6.87 12.87 12.47
C PRO A 457 6.50 12.95 10.99
N ASP A 458 7.06 13.95 10.33
CA ASP A 458 6.83 14.14 8.91
C ASP A 458 7.55 13.07 8.09
N ALA A 459 6.84 12.57 7.09
CA ALA A 459 7.37 11.73 6.04
C ALA A 459 7.44 12.53 4.74
N VAL A 460 8.62 12.55 4.11
CA VAL A 460 8.82 13.16 2.80
C VAL A 460 9.44 12.12 1.86
N GLN A 461 8.71 11.76 0.81
CA GLN A 461 9.21 10.83 -0.21
C GLN A 461 10.31 11.52 -1.02
N ILE A 462 11.53 10.99 -0.99
CA ILE A 462 12.69 11.56 -1.68
C ILE A 462 13.16 10.75 -2.90
N ASN A 463 12.74 9.49 -3.00
CA ASN A 463 12.98 8.62 -4.16
C ASN A 463 11.75 7.75 -4.45
N ASP A 464 11.72 7.09 -5.60
CA ASP A 464 10.68 6.10 -5.91
C ASP A 464 10.82 4.86 -4.98
N PRO A 465 9.82 4.57 -4.12
CA PRO A 465 9.88 3.45 -3.21
C PRO A 465 9.85 2.09 -3.91
N PHE A 466 9.29 2.01 -5.13
CA PHE A 466 9.08 0.74 -5.84
C PHE A 466 10.22 0.40 -6.82
N ALA A 467 11.17 1.31 -7.02
CA ALA A 467 12.43 1.04 -7.70
C ALA A 467 13.23 -0.05 -6.99
N LYS A 468 14.28 -0.59 -7.65
CA LYS A 468 15.12 -1.69 -7.14
C LYS A 468 15.44 -1.52 -5.62
N PRO A 469 15.17 -2.53 -4.78
CA PRO A 469 15.31 -2.43 -3.33
C PRO A 469 16.79 -2.36 -2.94
N SER A 470 17.10 -1.50 -1.95
CA SER A 470 18.46 -1.34 -1.42
C SER A 470 18.44 -0.60 -0.08
N LEU A 471 19.14 -1.15 0.93
CA LEU A 471 19.45 -0.45 2.19
C LEU A 471 20.50 0.66 2.02
N SER A 472 20.84 1.06 0.79
CA SER A 472 21.65 2.25 0.49
C SER A 472 20.83 3.32 -0.23
N LYS A 473 19.52 3.10 -0.41
CA LYS A 473 18.58 3.99 -1.07
C LYS A 473 17.48 4.35 -0.09
N GLU A 474 17.54 5.57 0.45
CA GLU A 474 16.44 6.12 1.23
C GLU A 474 15.31 6.55 0.29
N VAL A 475 14.08 6.09 0.55
CA VAL A 475 12.91 6.37 -0.28
C VAL A 475 11.99 7.39 0.37
N VAL A 476 11.90 7.37 1.70
CA VAL A 476 11.19 8.36 2.52
C VAL A 476 12.09 8.78 3.66
N THR A 477 12.28 10.09 3.81
CA THR A 477 13.01 10.66 4.93
C THR A 477 12.07 11.17 6.01
N ILE A 478 12.50 11.03 7.26
CA ILE A 478 11.75 11.45 8.44
C ILE A 478 12.32 12.77 8.96
N ALA A 479 11.43 13.73 9.19
CA ALA A 479 11.76 15.02 9.79
C ALA A 479 10.92 15.29 11.06
N TRP A 480 11.59 15.80 12.10
CA TRP A 480 10.98 16.12 13.39
C TRP A 480 10.82 17.64 13.54
N ASN A 481 9.91 18.20 12.77
CA ASN A 481 9.66 19.64 12.74
C ASN A 481 8.56 20.06 13.73
N GLU A 482 8.60 21.35 14.11
CA GLU A 482 7.51 21.99 14.82
C GLU A 482 6.58 22.67 13.80
N TRP A 483 5.28 22.42 13.91
CA TRP A 483 4.26 23.00 13.05
C TRP A 483 3.21 23.72 13.85
N ASN A 484 2.58 24.73 13.24
CA ASN A 484 1.36 25.27 13.81
C ASN A 484 0.19 24.30 13.56
N MET A 485 -0.56 23.99 14.61
CA MET A 485 -1.77 23.20 14.55
C MET A 485 -2.94 24.02 15.13
N LYS A 486 -4.12 23.89 14.53
CA LYS A 486 -5.37 24.41 15.07
C LYS A 486 -6.37 23.26 15.18
N ILE A 487 -7.04 23.15 16.32
CA ILE A 487 -8.02 22.10 16.59
C ILE A 487 -9.32 22.76 17.07
N ASP A 488 -10.44 22.33 16.51
CA ASP A 488 -11.79 22.70 16.93
C ASP A 488 -12.58 21.42 17.24
N LEU A 489 -12.74 21.13 18.53
CA LEU A 489 -13.33 19.90 19.04
C LEU A 489 -14.30 20.16 20.19
N PRO A 490 -15.32 19.31 20.36
CA PRO A 490 -16.39 19.59 21.30
C PRO A 490 -15.90 19.63 22.75
N GLY A 491 -16.32 20.69 23.44
CA GLY A 491 -15.98 20.95 24.83
C GLY A 491 -14.54 21.41 25.08
N LEU A 492 -13.66 21.45 24.07
CA LEU A 492 -12.27 21.85 24.26
C LEU A 492 -12.12 23.39 24.40
N GLY A 493 -12.98 24.15 23.71
CA GLY A 493 -12.91 25.61 23.66
C GLY A 493 -11.75 26.12 22.79
N GLU A 494 -11.66 27.44 22.61
CA GLU A 494 -10.57 28.07 21.84
C GLU A 494 -9.24 28.11 22.61
N ASP A 495 -9.34 28.25 23.93
CA ASP A 495 -8.22 28.29 24.86
C ASP A 495 -8.15 26.98 25.65
N PHE A 496 -7.08 26.22 25.47
CA PHE A 496 -6.86 24.96 26.19
C PHE A 496 -5.37 24.76 26.49
N ILE A 497 -5.12 23.94 27.51
CA ILE A 497 -3.79 23.55 27.97
C ILE A 497 -3.32 22.35 27.16
N ILE A 498 -2.07 22.40 26.72
CA ILE A 498 -1.38 21.31 26.04
C ILE A 498 -0.32 20.78 27.00
N LYS A 499 -0.45 19.51 27.40
CA LYS A 499 0.48 18.85 28.33
C LYS A 499 1.11 17.63 27.68
N ALA A 500 2.43 17.61 27.57
CA ALA A 500 3.16 16.45 27.06
C ALA A 500 3.00 15.24 27.99
N THR A 501 2.87 14.05 27.39
CA THR A 501 2.57 12.80 28.12
C THR A 501 3.57 11.69 27.85
N ASN A 502 4.13 11.59 26.64
CA ASN A 502 5.09 10.55 26.31
C ASN A 502 6.48 10.83 26.89
N ASN A 503 7.25 9.75 27.13
CA ASN A 503 8.61 9.86 27.66
C ASN A 503 9.50 10.70 26.72
N GLY A 504 10.35 11.55 27.30
CA GLY A 504 11.25 12.45 26.57
C GLY A 504 10.58 13.70 25.99
N ASN A 505 9.25 13.84 26.08
CA ASN A 505 8.54 15.03 25.63
C ASN A 505 8.27 15.99 26.79
N SER A 506 8.74 17.23 26.66
CA SER A 506 8.53 18.31 27.64
C SER A 506 7.82 19.53 27.04
N HIS A 507 7.31 19.39 25.81
CA HIS A 507 6.66 20.46 25.06
C HIS A 507 5.24 20.71 25.58
N ASN A 508 5.14 21.57 26.60
CA ASN A 508 3.87 22.03 27.15
C ASN A 508 3.52 23.40 26.56
N GLY A 509 2.23 23.73 26.49
CA GLY A 509 1.78 24.98 25.89
C GLY A 509 0.33 25.35 26.19
N LEU A 510 -0.11 26.43 25.55
CA LEU A 510 -1.49 26.92 25.59
C LEU A 510 -1.94 27.24 24.17
N SER A 511 -3.15 26.82 23.80
CA SER A 511 -3.84 27.35 22.62
C SER A 511 -4.48 28.71 22.95
N LYS A 512 -4.52 29.60 21.96
CA LYS A 512 -5.14 30.94 22.04
C LYS A 512 -6.08 31.22 20.86
N GLY A 513 -6.84 30.22 20.42
CA GLY A 513 -7.80 30.30 19.30
C GLY A 513 -7.21 30.42 17.87
N ILE A 514 -5.99 30.95 17.70
CA ILE A 514 -5.31 31.11 16.40
C ILE A 514 -4.45 29.89 16.00
N GLY A 515 -4.34 28.89 16.87
CA GLY A 515 -3.46 27.73 16.74
C GLY A 515 -2.37 27.69 17.83
N PHE A 516 -1.57 26.62 17.81
CA PHE A 516 -0.47 26.37 18.74
C PHE A 516 0.66 25.59 18.05
N PRO A 517 1.94 25.83 18.42
CA PRO A 517 3.05 25.03 17.92
C PRO A 517 3.03 23.62 18.51
N ILE A 518 3.24 22.61 17.67
CA ILE A 518 3.26 21.21 18.04
C ILE A 518 4.43 20.48 17.39
N LYS A 519 5.06 19.57 18.14
CA LYS A 519 6.09 18.64 17.65
C LYS A 519 5.57 17.21 17.68
N PRO A 520 6.17 16.27 16.94
CA PRO A 520 5.81 14.86 17.04
C PRO A 520 5.90 14.36 18.49
N GLY A 521 4.89 13.63 18.93
CA GLY A 521 4.73 13.20 20.32
C GLY A 521 3.27 13.05 20.73
N VAL A 522 3.05 12.84 22.03
CA VAL A 522 1.72 12.64 22.63
C VAL A 522 1.44 13.68 23.71
N TYR A 523 0.22 14.20 23.69
CA TYR A 523 -0.23 15.33 24.48
C TYR A 523 -1.64 15.09 25.03
N LEU A 524 -1.93 15.64 26.19
CA LEU A 524 -3.29 15.89 26.66
C LEU A 524 -3.67 17.33 26.34
N LEU A 525 -4.80 17.51 25.67
CA LEU A 525 -5.44 18.78 25.38
C LEU A 525 -6.60 18.95 26.35
N CYS A 526 -6.51 19.91 27.26
CA CYS A 526 -7.48 20.10 28.34
C CYS A 526 -8.04 21.50 28.31
N ASN A 527 -9.36 21.63 28.21
CA ASN A 527 -10.04 22.90 28.35
C ASN A 527 -9.59 23.57 29.66
N LYS A 528 -9.18 24.84 29.60
CA LYS A 528 -8.63 25.58 30.74
C LYS A 528 -9.59 25.67 31.94
N ASP A 529 -10.90 25.63 31.67
CA ASP A 529 -11.97 25.78 32.66
C ASP A 529 -12.53 24.42 33.11
N PHE A 530 -11.92 23.30 32.67
CA PHE A 530 -12.36 21.95 32.96
C PHE A 530 -11.42 21.24 33.95
N GLU A 531 -12.00 20.65 34.99
CA GLU A 531 -11.30 19.73 35.89
C GLU A 531 -11.63 18.28 35.52
N PRO A 532 -10.64 17.46 35.11
CA PRO A 532 -10.86 16.05 34.80
C PRO A 532 -11.41 15.26 35.99
N ALA A 533 -12.44 14.45 35.74
CA ALA A 533 -13.07 13.63 36.78
C ALA A 533 -12.19 12.43 37.18
N LYS A 534 -11.36 11.94 36.27
CA LYS A 534 -10.41 10.84 36.51
C LYS A 534 -8.97 11.36 36.50
N ASN A 535 -8.10 10.60 37.16
CA ASN A 535 -6.66 10.80 37.01
C ASN A 535 -6.20 10.19 35.68
N TRP A 536 -5.72 11.02 34.77
CA TRP A 536 -5.19 10.61 33.48
C TRP A 536 -3.68 10.81 33.46
N ASP A 537 -2.94 9.71 33.35
CA ASP A 537 -1.48 9.71 33.28
C ASP A 537 -0.97 8.81 32.15
N ALA A 538 0.34 8.88 31.90
CA ALA A 538 1.00 8.14 30.84
C ALA A 538 0.77 6.61 30.89
N SER A 539 0.58 6.05 32.08
CA SER A 539 0.38 4.59 32.27
C SER A 539 -1.06 4.14 32.09
N THR A 540 -2.01 5.09 32.03
CA THR A 540 -3.43 4.79 31.92
C THR A 540 -3.71 4.07 30.61
N LYS A 541 -4.41 2.93 30.68
CA LYS A 541 -4.83 2.17 29.48
C LYS A 541 -5.94 2.90 28.75
N TRP A 542 -5.83 2.95 27.42
CA TRP A 542 -6.83 3.48 26.51
C TRP A 542 -6.97 2.55 25.31
N GLY A 543 -8.05 1.76 25.28
CA GLY A 543 -8.19 0.68 24.31
C GLY A 543 -7.01 -0.29 24.37
N ASN A 544 -6.31 -0.45 23.24
CA ASN A 544 -5.16 -1.33 23.10
C ASN A 544 -3.81 -0.62 23.30
N ILE A 545 -3.78 0.62 23.80
CA ILE A 545 -2.54 1.37 24.08
C ILE A 545 -2.53 1.93 25.50
N THR A 546 -1.41 2.54 25.90
CA THR A 546 -1.38 3.44 27.08
C THR A 546 -1.27 4.90 26.64
N LEU A 547 -1.75 5.83 27.47
CA LEU A 547 -1.84 7.24 27.07
C LEU A 547 -0.48 7.88 26.74
N GLY A 548 0.60 7.46 27.40
CA GLY A 548 1.96 7.98 27.14
C GLY A 548 2.77 7.17 26.14
N GLU A 549 2.20 6.11 25.58
CA GLU A 549 2.86 5.31 24.57
C GLU A 549 3.02 6.09 23.27
N TYR A 550 4.21 6.04 22.69
CA TYR A 550 4.55 6.69 21.44
C TYR A 550 5.75 5.99 20.80
N VAL A 551 5.61 5.64 19.53
CA VAL A 551 6.67 5.03 18.73
C VAL A 551 6.80 5.85 17.47
N ALA A 552 8.02 6.27 17.16
CA ALA A 552 8.35 6.98 15.94
C ALA A 552 9.82 6.72 15.57
N PRO A 553 10.16 6.68 14.28
CA PRO A 553 11.55 6.59 13.84
C PRO A 553 12.30 7.89 14.18
N LYS A 554 13.62 7.78 14.29
CA LYS A 554 14.50 8.95 14.44
C LYS A 554 14.47 9.79 13.15
N ALA A 555 14.83 11.06 13.25
CA ALA A 555 15.01 11.91 12.07
C ALA A 555 16.13 11.33 11.17
N HIS A 556 15.85 11.24 9.86
CA HIS A 556 16.82 10.82 8.85
C HIS A 556 17.24 11.97 7.92
N ALA A 557 16.52 13.10 7.94
CA ALA A 557 16.78 14.29 7.13
C ALA A 557 18.07 15.02 7.56
N ASN A 558 19.23 14.36 7.47
CA ASN A 558 20.54 14.85 7.88
C ASN A 558 21.25 15.69 6.80
N THR A 559 20.74 15.62 5.57
CA THR A 559 21.19 16.42 4.42
C THR A 559 19.98 16.93 3.65
N PHE A 560 20.16 17.98 2.84
CA PHE A 560 19.08 18.48 2.01
C PHE A 560 18.82 17.52 0.83
N SER A 561 17.55 17.22 0.60
CA SER A 561 17.03 16.53 -0.58
C SER A 561 16.08 17.44 -1.34
N VAL A 562 16.18 17.47 -2.67
CA VAL A 562 15.28 18.21 -3.56
C VAL A 562 14.57 17.24 -4.48
N VAL A 563 13.27 17.13 -4.30
CA VAL A 563 12.38 16.30 -5.12
C VAL A 563 11.68 17.22 -6.11
N HIS A 564 12.10 17.13 -7.36
CA HIS A 564 11.60 17.97 -8.43
C HIS A 564 11.52 17.18 -9.73
N GLN A 565 10.34 17.16 -10.35
CA GLN A 565 10.14 16.64 -11.70
C GLN A 565 10.02 17.83 -12.67
N PRO A 566 11.02 18.08 -13.53
CA PRO A 566 10.94 19.17 -14.49
C PRO A 566 9.80 18.91 -15.47
N ALA A 567 9.11 19.98 -15.89
CA ALA A 567 8.10 19.88 -16.93
C ALA A 567 8.75 19.32 -18.21
N LYS A 568 8.10 18.36 -18.87
CA LYS A 568 8.65 17.77 -20.10
C LYS A 568 8.73 18.79 -21.23
N THR A 569 7.71 19.65 -21.34
CA THR A 569 7.66 20.74 -22.31
C THR A 569 7.08 22.01 -21.68
N THR A 570 7.32 23.17 -22.29
CA THR A 570 6.67 24.45 -22.01
C THR A 570 6.57 25.28 -23.29
N GLU A 571 5.71 26.29 -23.33
CA GLU A 571 5.53 27.14 -24.51
C GLU A 571 6.46 28.37 -24.48
N ASN A 572 6.98 28.74 -25.65
CA ASN A 572 7.85 29.91 -25.80
C ASN A 572 7.14 31.21 -25.37
N ASN A 573 7.83 32.06 -24.62
CA ASN A 573 7.31 33.29 -24.02
C ASN A 573 6.11 33.06 -23.09
N GLN A 574 5.98 31.87 -22.48
CA GLN A 574 5.09 31.65 -21.34
C GLN A 574 5.89 31.46 -20.07
N SER A 575 5.39 32.02 -18.97
CA SER A 575 5.98 31.80 -17.66
C SER A 575 5.84 30.33 -17.27
N LEU A 576 6.86 29.77 -16.61
CA LEU A 576 6.86 28.39 -16.15
C LEU A 576 6.89 28.33 -14.62
N GLN A 577 5.89 27.70 -14.01
CA GLN A 577 5.94 27.41 -12.58
C GLN A 577 6.88 26.23 -12.33
N ILE A 578 7.85 26.42 -11.44
CA ILE A 578 8.72 25.38 -10.90
C ILE A 578 8.26 25.08 -9.48
N GLU A 579 8.09 23.80 -9.17
CA GLU A 579 7.69 23.31 -7.86
C GLU A 579 8.64 22.20 -7.40
N ALA A 580 9.13 22.28 -6.18
CA ALA A 580 9.99 21.27 -5.58
C ALA A 580 9.60 21.01 -4.13
N GLN A 581 9.73 19.76 -3.68
CA GLN A 581 9.72 19.43 -2.25
C GLN A 581 11.17 19.43 -1.76
N ILE A 582 11.43 20.17 -0.68
CA ILE A 582 12.77 20.38 -0.15
C ILE A 582 12.74 20.08 1.35
N VAL A 583 13.47 19.05 1.75
CA VAL A 583 13.57 18.56 3.13
C VAL A 583 15.04 18.45 3.51
N GLY A 584 15.37 18.72 4.77
CA GLY A 584 16.72 18.65 5.30
C GLY A 584 16.74 18.85 6.82
N PRO A 585 17.92 19.07 7.44
CA PRO A 585 18.06 19.19 8.89
C PRO A 585 17.28 20.35 9.51
N SER A 586 17.01 21.36 8.69
CA SER A 586 16.20 22.54 9.01
C SER A 586 15.67 23.11 7.69
N PHE A 587 14.80 24.12 7.78
CA PHE A 587 14.44 24.87 6.58
C PHE A 587 15.64 25.67 6.05
N PRO A 588 15.80 25.75 4.71
CA PRO A 588 16.81 26.58 4.08
C PRO A 588 16.52 28.06 4.33
N ASP A 589 17.58 28.88 4.35
CA ASP A 589 17.44 30.33 4.53
C ASP A 589 16.87 30.97 3.25
N SER A 590 17.27 30.43 2.09
CA SER A 590 16.64 30.72 0.81
C SER A 590 16.82 29.58 -0.18
N VAL A 591 15.95 29.55 -1.18
CA VAL A 591 16.07 28.66 -2.33
C VAL A 591 16.01 29.52 -3.58
N ILE A 592 16.97 29.36 -4.48
CA ILE A 592 17.05 30.14 -5.72
C ILE A 592 17.22 29.22 -6.94
N ILE A 593 16.81 29.73 -8.09
CA ILE A 593 16.97 29.09 -9.39
C ILE A 593 17.91 29.94 -10.23
N TYR A 594 18.93 29.29 -10.79
CA TYR A 594 19.75 29.82 -11.87
C TYR A 594 19.48 29.07 -13.16
N THR A 595 19.43 29.80 -14.27
CA THR A 595 19.49 29.19 -15.61
C THR A 595 20.94 28.91 -16.00
N ASP A 596 21.15 28.14 -17.07
CA ASP A 596 22.48 27.93 -17.67
C ASP A 596 23.10 29.20 -18.31
N LYS A 597 22.38 30.33 -18.32
CA LYS A 597 22.81 31.62 -18.89
C LYS A 597 23.54 32.55 -17.91
N ILE A 598 24.04 32.02 -16.80
CA ILE A 598 24.81 32.79 -15.80
C ILE A 598 26.31 32.74 -16.09
N SER A 599 27.05 33.72 -15.56
CA SER A 599 28.50 33.80 -15.70
C SER A 599 29.14 34.36 -14.44
N PHE A 600 30.17 33.65 -13.93
CA PHE A 600 31.02 34.14 -12.85
C PHE A 600 31.66 35.50 -13.16
N TRP A 601 31.91 35.81 -14.44
CA TRP A 601 32.50 37.09 -14.86
C TRP A 601 31.47 38.22 -14.98
N SER A 602 30.17 37.93 -14.86
CA SER A 602 29.12 38.94 -14.93
C SER A 602 28.94 39.63 -13.57
N GLN A 603 28.83 40.96 -13.60
CA GLN A 603 28.49 41.75 -12.40
C GLN A 603 27.00 41.63 -12.02
N SER A 604 26.17 41.08 -12.90
CA SER A 604 24.74 40.89 -12.67
C SER A 604 24.28 39.57 -13.28
N ASN A 605 23.88 38.62 -12.43
CA ASN A 605 23.29 37.36 -12.84
C ASN A 605 21.82 37.30 -12.39
N PRO A 606 20.86 37.06 -13.31
CA PRO A 606 19.47 36.91 -12.92
C PRO A 606 19.28 35.61 -12.14
N TYR A 607 18.47 35.67 -11.09
CA TYR A 607 18.00 34.49 -10.36
C TYR A 607 16.50 34.61 -10.09
N VAL A 608 15.85 33.47 -9.91
CA VAL A 608 14.45 33.42 -9.46
C VAL A 608 14.43 32.84 -8.05
N LYS A 609 13.87 33.58 -7.09
CA LYS A 609 13.70 33.07 -5.72
C LYS A 609 12.49 32.13 -5.68
N MET A 610 12.67 30.96 -5.06
CA MET A 610 11.55 30.09 -4.72
C MET A 610 11.02 30.47 -3.34
N GLU A 611 9.70 30.62 -3.25
CA GLU A 611 9.01 30.89 -1.99
C GLU A 611 8.43 29.59 -1.43
N ARG A 612 8.56 29.40 -0.10
CA ARG A 612 7.92 28.28 0.58
C ARG A 612 6.41 28.55 0.63
N THR A 613 5.61 27.70 -0.02
CA THR A 613 4.16 27.89 -0.07
C THR A 613 3.42 27.15 1.03
N HIS A 614 3.89 25.95 1.39
CA HIS A 614 3.28 25.11 2.43
C HIS A 614 4.21 23.94 2.75
N GLY A 615 4.41 23.62 4.03
CA GLY A 615 5.19 22.45 4.45
C GLY A 615 6.59 22.45 3.83
N TYR A 616 6.89 21.41 3.06
CA TYR A 616 8.15 21.23 2.33
C TYR A 616 8.11 21.74 0.89
N THR A 617 6.99 22.29 0.43
CA THR A 617 6.79 22.72 -0.97
C THR A 617 7.27 24.14 -1.20
N TYR A 618 8.17 24.30 -2.18
CA TYR A 618 8.70 25.57 -2.65
C TYR A 618 8.26 25.79 -4.10
N LYS A 619 7.85 27.01 -4.42
CA LYS A 619 7.42 27.39 -5.78
C LYS A 619 8.10 28.65 -6.26
N ALA A 620 8.40 28.68 -7.54
CA ALA A 620 8.85 29.87 -8.26
C ALA A 620 8.14 29.95 -9.61
N ILE A 621 8.03 31.16 -10.16
CA ILE A 621 7.58 31.37 -11.54
C ILE A 621 8.79 31.89 -12.30
N ILE A 622 9.31 31.09 -13.24
CA ILE A 622 10.30 31.56 -14.21
C ILE A 622 9.58 32.50 -15.19
N PRO A 623 9.99 33.78 -15.28
CA PRO A 623 9.37 34.76 -16.16
C PRO A 623 9.39 34.36 -17.63
N ALA A 624 8.36 34.78 -18.38
CA ALA A 624 8.20 34.47 -19.79
C ALA A 624 9.41 34.87 -20.66
N ASP A 625 10.09 35.97 -20.32
CA ASP A 625 11.26 36.46 -21.03
C ASP A 625 12.53 35.64 -20.78
N MET A 626 12.54 34.76 -19.77
CA MET A 626 13.57 33.75 -19.52
C MET A 626 13.25 32.40 -20.16
N VAL A 627 12.00 32.17 -20.57
CA VAL A 627 11.56 30.94 -21.27
C VAL A 627 11.63 31.16 -22.77
N LYS A 628 12.86 31.14 -23.30
CA LYS A 628 13.19 31.33 -24.71
C LYS A 628 14.12 30.20 -25.18
N GLU A 629 14.37 30.14 -26.49
CA GLU A 629 15.22 29.13 -27.14
C GLU A 629 14.58 27.73 -27.16
N ASP A 630 15.32 26.70 -27.57
CA ASP A 630 14.80 25.33 -27.74
C ASP A 630 14.69 24.55 -26.41
N ASN A 631 15.47 24.92 -25.39
CA ASN A 631 15.46 24.27 -24.07
C ASN A 631 15.73 25.28 -22.94
N LEU A 632 14.96 25.16 -21.87
CA LEU A 632 15.21 25.82 -20.59
C LEU A 632 16.00 24.89 -19.69
N ARG A 633 17.21 25.29 -19.31
CA ARG A 633 18.10 24.56 -18.40
C ARG A 633 18.29 25.34 -17.12
N TYR A 634 18.18 24.69 -15.97
CA TYR A 634 18.28 25.35 -14.68
C TYR A 634 18.75 24.44 -13.54
N ASN A 635 19.26 25.07 -12.51
CA ASN A 635 19.58 24.47 -11.22
C ASN A 635 18.65 25.01 -10.13
N ILE A 636 18.40 24.18 -9.11
CA ILE A 636 17.82 24.62 -7.84
C ILE A 636 18.96 24.64 -6.82
N ILE A 637 19.17 25.79 -6.17
CA ILE A 637 20.24 26.01 -5.21
C ILE A 637 19.62 26.23 -3.84
N ILE A 638 20.06 25.42 -2.88
CA ILE A 638 19.71 25.55 -1.48
C ILE A 638 20.77 26.38 -0.79
N CYS A 639 20.37 27.47 -0.14
CA CYS A 639 21.25 28.33 0.65
C CYS A 639 20.97 28.11 2.15
N LYS A 640 22.01 27.74 2.90
CA LYS A 640 21.94 27.54 4.36
C LYS A 640 23.27 27.88 5.02
N ASP A 641 23.26 28.77 6.02
CA ASP A 641 24.44 29.13 6.82
C ASP A 641 25.66 29.51 5.95
N ASP A 642 25.46 30.39 4.97
CA ASP A 642 26.43 30.82 3.95
C ASP A 642 26.99 29.70 3.04
N LYS A 643 26.39 28.51 3.07
CA LYS A 643 26.74 27.38 2.19
C LYS A 643 25.64 27.17 1.15
N ASN A 644 26.07 26.75 -0.03
CA ASN A 644 25.19 26.41 -1.14
C ASN A 644 25.26 24.92 -1.46
N ILE A 645 24.12 24.33 -1.83
CA ILE A 645 24.04 22.98 -2.41
C ILE A 645 23.25 23.09 -3.71
N THR A 646 23.83 22.61 -4.80
CA THR A 646 23.27 22.73 -6.15
C THR A 646 22.70 21.40 -6.66
N PHE A 647 21.43 21.44 -7.08
CA PHE A 647 20.69 20.31 -7.66
C PHE A 647 20.49 20.50 -9.18
N PRO A 648 20.44 19.41 -9.97
CA PRO A 648 20.27 18.01 -9.58
C PRO A 648 21.56 17.26 -9.21
N ALA A 649 22.74 17.89 -9.30
CA ALA A 649 24.00 17.22 -8.99
C ALA A 649 24.13 16.83 -7.49
N SER A 650 23.39 17.51 -6.61
CA SER A 650 23.42 17.32 -5.15
C SER A 650 24.83 17.50 -4.58
N ILE A 651 25.53 18.54 -5.02
CA ILE A 651 26.89 18.86 -4.58
C ILE A 651 26.97 20.23 -3.90
N ALA A 652 27.94 20.38 -3.00
CA ALA A 652 28.23 21.67 -2.38
C ALA A 652 28.80 22.66 -3.42
N GLY A 653 28.47 23.95 -3.25
CA GLY A 653 28.90 25.04 -4.11
C GLY A 653 27.74 25.68 -4.90
N ASN A 654 28.01 26.84 -5.46
CA ASN A 654 27.13 27.63 -6.31
C ASN A 654 27.64 27.57 -7.76
N PRO A 655 26.77 27.54 -8.79
CA PRO A 655 27.22 27.60 -10.18
C PRO A 655 28.00 28.87 -10.57
N LEU A 656 27.97 29.91 -9.72
CA LEU A 656 28.81 31.10 -9.85
C LEU A 656 30.17 30.98 -9.16
N ASP A 657 30.48 29.92 -8.44
CA ASP A 657 31.81 29.75 -7.84
C ASP A 657 32.84 29.42 -8.94
N TRP A 658 34.05 29.99 -8.83
CA TRP A 658 35.09 29.87 -9.86
C TRP A 658 35.53 28.42 -10.14
N ASP A 659 35.40 27.54 -9.14
CA ASP A 659 35.76 26.13 -9.17
C ASP A 659 34.55 25.18 -9.28
N PHE A 660 33.35 25.71 -9.51
CA PHE A 660 32.17 24.89 -9.74
C PHE A 660 32.24 24.21 -11.11
N TYR A 661 32.57 22.91 -11.10
CA TYR A 661 32.88 22.15 -12.32
C TYR A 661 31.72 21.26 -12.82
N GLN A 662 30.61 21.16 -12.09
CA GLN A 662 29.49 20.29 -12.48
C GLN A 662 28.62 20.96 -13.54
N ASN A 663 28.21 20.17 -14.54
CA ASN A 663 27.40 20.63 -15.66
C ASN A 663 26.09 19.82 -15.79
N LYS A 664 25.39 19.61 -14.67
CA LYS A 664 24.09 18.92 -14.64
C LYS A 664 22.98 19.92 -14.36
N TYR A 665 21.91 19.89 -15.17
CA TYR A 665 20.74 20.75 -15.04
C TYR A 665 19.46 19.93 -15.05
N TYR A 666 18.40 20.49 -14.48
CA TYR A 666 17.05 20.16 -14.90
C TYR A 666 16.80 20.77 -16.28
N GLU A 667 16.08 20.05 -17.14
CA GLU A 667 15.81 20.49 -18.51
C GLU A 667 14.32 20.43 -18.82
N THR A 668 13.81 21.47 -19.47
CA THR A 668 12.45 21.55 -20.01
C THR A 668 12.51 21.99 -21.46
N LYS A 669 11.92 21.22 -22.37
CA LYS A 669 11.87 21.57 -23.80
C LYS A 669 10.92 22.73 -24.04
N VAL A 670 11.37 23.75 -24.76
CA VAL A 670 10.54 24.91 -25.11
C VAL A 670 10.02 24.73 -26.53
N VAL A 671 8.72 24.91 -26.74
CA VAL A 671 8.06 24.69 -28.04
C VAL A 671 7.22 25.89 -28.47
N ASN A 672 6.92 25.98 -29.77
CA ASN A 672 5.96 26.96 -30.25
C ASN A 672 4.55 26.56 -29.75
N PRO A 673 3.68 27.52 -29.35
CA PRO A 673 2.30 27.19 -28.96
C PRO A 673 1.52 26.39 -30.00
N LYS A 674 1.84 26.56 -31.30
CA LYS A 674 1.22 25.83 -32.42
C LYS A 674 1.82 24.45 -32.66
N THR A 675 2.89 24.07 -31.96
CA THR A 675 3.47 22.73 -32.07
C THR A 675 2.46 21.71 -31.55
N PRO A 676 2.22 20.59 -32.24
CA PRO A 676 1.34 19.54 -31.75
C PRO A 676 1.70 19.04 -30.34
N VAL A 677 0.73 18.46 -29.63
CA VAL A 677 0.94 17.96 -28.26
C VAL A 677 1.53 16.55 -28.33
N GLU A 678 2.82 16.43 -28.01
CA GLU A 678 3.53 15.15 -27.97
C GLU A 678 3.01 14.26 -26.84
N LEU A 679 2.59 13.04 -27.15
CA LEU A 679 2.14 12.03 -26.17
C LEU A 679 3.23 10.97 -25.95
N VAL A 680 3.81 10.51 -27.06
CA VAL A 680 4.83 9.46 -27.09
C VAL A 680 5.94 9.90 -28.02
N LYS A 681 7.16 9.92 -27.48
CA LYS A 681 8.39 10.05 -28.26
C LYS A 681 9.21 8.78 -28.07
N ILE A 682 9.61 8.16 -29.18
CA ILE A 682 10.43 6.96 -29.13
C ILE A 682 11.90 7.36 -28.94
N THR A 683 12.49 6.92 -27.84
CA THR A 683 13.89 7.18 -27.48
C THR A 683 14.71 5.90 -27.38
N ASP A 684 14.07 4.78 -27.06
CA ASP A 684 14.68 3.48 -26.86
C ASP A 684 13.63 2.35 -27.01
N GLY A 685 14.04 1.11 -26.79
CA GLY A 685 13.20 -0.08 -26.98
C GLY A 685 12.04 -0.23 -25.98
N TYR A 686 11.98 0.62 -24.95
CA TYR A 686 10.90 0.68 -23.96
C TYR A 686 10.10 1.98 -24.10
N SER A 687 10.77 3.14 -24.10
CA SER A 687 10.19 4.49 -24.21
C SER A 687 8.99 4.73 -23.25
N ASN A 688 9.01 4.08 -22.09
CA ASN A 688 7.93 4.09 -21.08
C ASN A 688 6.58 3.59 -21.60
N ILE A 689 6.56 2.72 -22.59
CA ILE A 689 5.36 2.04 -23.07
C ILE A 689 5.30 0.67 -22.40
N GLU A 690 4.33 0.49 -21.51
CA GLU A 690 4.03 -0.81 -20.92
C GLU A 690 3.33 -1.70 -21.95
N THR A 691 3.71 -2.96 -22.01
CA THR A 691 3.13 -3.95 -22.92
C THR A 691 2.54 -5.13 -22.16
N TYR A 692 1.41 -5.63 -22.66
CA TYR A 692 0.71 -6.74 -22.03
C TYR A 692 0.11 -7.69 -23.07
N GLY A 693 0.02 -8.97 -22.73
CA GLY A 693 -0.84 -9.94 -23.40
C GLY A 693 -1.93 -10.41 -22.44
N ILE A 694 -3.15 -10.59 -22.95
CA ILE A 694 -4.29 -11.16 -22.22
C ILE A 694 -4.82 -12.34 -23.05
N PRO A 695 -4.81 -13.59 -22.53
CA PRO A 695 -4.29 -13.98 -21.22
C PRO A 695 -2.76 -13.79 -21.12
N GLU A 696 -2.29 -13.68 -19.87
CA GLU A 696 -0.92 -13.31 -19.50
C GLU A 696 0.12 -14.39 -19.85
N SER A 697 -0.34 -15.55 -20.33
CA SER A 697 0.51 -16.60 -20.90
C SER A 697 1.19 -16.15 -22.20
N SER A 698 0.58 -15.21 -22.93
CA SER A 698 1.13 -14.54 -24.12
C SER A 698 1.77 -13.21 -23.76
N TYR A 699 2.81 -12.80 -24.48
CA TYR A 699 3.54 -11.55 -24.19
C TYR A 699 4.12 -10.89 -25.44
N VAL A 700 4.44 -9.59 -25.32
CA VAL A 700 5.01 -8.76 -26.39
C VAL A 700 6.45 -8.41 -26.05
N THR A 701 7.35 -8.49 -27.03
CA THR A 701 8.72 -7.96 -26.91
C THR A 701 8.90 -6.76 -27.82
N GLY A 702 9.42 -5.66 -27.28
CA GLY A 702 9.80 -4.46 -28.04
C GLY A 702 11.30 -4.41 -28.30
N LYS A 703 11.71 -4.02 -29.51
CA LYS A 703 13.11 -3.72 -29.86
C LYS A 703 13.18 -2.41 -30.64
N PRO A 704 14.24 -1.59 -30.45
CA PRO A 704 14.46 -0.44 -31.31
C PRO A 704 14.50 -0.86 -32.79
N ALA A 705 13.87 -0.06 -33.64
CA ALA A 705 13.84 -0.21 -35.08
C ALA A 705 13.98 1.17 -35.75
N GLY A 706 14.46 1.18 -37.00
CA GLY A 706 14.85 2.39 -37.71
C GLY A 706 16.36 2.65 -37.67
N ASN A 707 16.83 3.56 -38.51
CA ASN A 707 18.23 4.00 -38.56
C ASN A 707 18.33 5.42 -37.98
N ASP A 708 18.99 5.57 -36.82
CA ASP A 708 19.19 6.84 -36.09
C ASP A 708 19.75 7.99 -36.95
N LEU A 709 20.32 7.68 -38.12
CA LEU A 709 20.92 8.67 -39.03
C LEU A 709 19.94 9.27 -40.07
N ILE A 710 18.84 8.59 -40.41
CA ILE A 710 17.99 8.97 -41.56
C ILE A 710 16.49 8.80 -41.27
N GLU A 711 16.11 7.93 -40.34
CA GLU A 711 14.70 7.62 -40.04
C GLU A 711 14.33 8.00 -38.61
N THR A 712 13.04 8.27 -38.38
CA THR A 712 12.52 8.46 -37.02
C THR A 712 12.59 7.14 -36.25
N ASN A 713 13.05 7.19 -35.00
CA ASN A 713 13.12 6.03 -34.12
C ASN A 713 11.76 5.36 -33.95
N ARG A 714 11.76 4.04 -33.96
CA ARG A 714 10.58 3.17 -33.81
C ARG A 714 10.87 2.07 -32.81
N ILE A 715 9.80 1.45 -32.30
CA ILE A 715 9.86 0.19 -31.58
C ILE A 715 9.15 -0.86 -32.41
N LYS A 716 9.88 -1.88 -32.86
CA LYS A 716 9.30 -3.08 -33.45
C LYS A 716 8.84 -4.01 -32.33
N TYR A 717 7.55 -4.29 -32.31
CA TYR A 717 6.92 -5.25 -31.43
C TYR A 717 6.74 -6.59 -32.14
N SER A 718 7.10 -7.66 -31.44
CA SER A 718 6.88 -9.05 -31.86
C SER A 718 6.15 -9.81 -30.75
N PHE A 719 5.39 -10.83 -31.12
CA PHE A 719 4.44 -11.49 -30.24
C PHE A 719 4.84 -12.94 -29.98
N SER A 720 4.75 -13.37 -28.72
CA SER A 720 4.71 -14.78 -28.35
C SER A 720 3.26 -15.13 -28.02
N VAL A 721 2.65 -15.95 -28.87
CA VAL A 721 1.21 -16.27 -28.81
C VAL A 721 1.06 -17.70 -28.31
N LYS A 722 0.64 -17.84 -27.05
CA LYS A 722 0.34 -19.15 -26.45
C LYS A 722 -1.15 -19.51 -26.48
N ASP A 723 -1.98 -18.51 -26.74
CA ASP A 723 -3.44 -18.64 -26.86
C ASP A 723 -3.91 -17.84 -28.08
N THR A 724 -4.67 -18.48 -28.97
CA THR A 724 -5.15 -17.85 -30.23
C THR A 724 -6.09 -16.67 -30.00
N ASP A 725 -6.76 -16.63 -28.84
CA ASP A 725 -7.65 -15.53 -28.47
C ASP A 725 -6.92 -14.41 -27.73
N SER A 726 -5.59 -14.49 -27.65
CA SER A 726 -4.78 -13.45 -27.02
C SER A 726 -5.00 -12.08 -27.66
N ARG A 727 -5.11 -11.06 -26.82
CA ARG A 727 -5.09 -9.66 -27.21
C ARG A 727 -3.89 -8.98 -26.58
N PHE A 728 -3.25 -8.11 -27.36
CA PHE A 728 -2.04 -7.41 -26.94
C PHE A 728 -2.33 -5.94 -26.77
N TYR A 729 -1.72 -5.35 -25.74
CA TYR A 729 -1.99 -4.00 -25.30
C TYR A 729 -0.69 -3.22 -25.13
N TRP A 730 -0.77 -1.94 -25.45
CA TRP A 730 0.26 -0.95 -25.16
C TRP A 730 -0.37 0.19 -24.39
N ARG A 731 0.27 0.61 -23.31
CA ARG A 731 -0.21 1.68 -22.45
C ARG A 731 0.94 2.57 -22.01
N LYS A 732 0.68 3.86 -21.92
CA LYS A 732 1.60 4.81 -21.29
C LYS A 732 0.83 5.88 -20.52
N TYR A 733 1.27 6.18 -19.30
CA TYR A 733 0.84 7.37 -18.57
C TYR A 733 1.44 8.61 -19.24
N ILE A 734 0.58 9.55 -19.65
CA ILE A 734 0.94 10.73 -20.45
C ILE A 734 0.52 12.06 -19.81
N LYS A 735 -0.04 12.05 -18.58
CA LYS A 735 -0.49 13.30 -17.93
C LYS A 735 0.64 14.31 -17.73
N ASP A 736 1.85 13.81 -17.46
CA ASP A 736 3.05 14.62 -17.23
C ASP A 736 3.47 15.37 -18.51
N GLU A 737 3.18 14.83 -19.69
CA GLU A 737 3.38 15.45 -21.00
C GLU A 737 2.32 16.51 -21.32
N LEU A 738 1.12 16.38 -20.74
CA LEU A 738 -0.05 17.22 -21.04
C LEU A 738 -0.18 18.44 -20.14
N ILE A 739 0.32 18.38 -18.89
CA ILE A 739 0.01 19.35 -17.83
C ILE A 739 0.40 20.81 -18.18
N SER A 740 1.45 21.00 -18.98
CA SER A 740 1.94 22.31 -19.42
C SER A 740 1.41 22.74 -20.80
N ARG A 741 0.61 21.90 -21.47
CA ARG A 741 0.06 22.14 -22.81
C ARG A 741 -1.47 22.20 -22.82
N LYS A 742 -2.10 22.65 -21.73
CA LYS A 742 -3.57 22.62 -21.53
C LYS A 742 -4.36 23.29 -22.67
N THR A 743 -3.95 24.48 -23.10
CA THR A 743 -4.64 25.21 -24.18
C THR A 743 -4.48 24.49 -25.52
N ALA A 744 -3.29 23.97 -25.82
CA ALA A 744 -3.08 23.18 -27.03
C ALA A 744 -3.92 21.89 -27.00
N LEU A 745 -3.96 21.19 -25.86
CA LEU A 745 -4.77 19.99 -25.63
C LEU A 745 -6.27 20.24 -25.86
N GLN A 746 -6.81 21.37 -25.37
CA GLN A 746 -8.20 21.76 -25.59
C GLN A 746 -8.55 22.05 -27.05
N ASN A 747 -7.56 22.51 -27.82
CA ASN A 747 -7.73 22.81 -29.24
C ASN A 747 -7.50 21.61 -30.15
N SER A 748 -6.90 20.54 -29.63
CA SER A 748 -6.65 19.33 -30.40
C SER A 748 -7.93 18.56 -30.67
N ASN A 749 -8.07 18.07 -31.89
CA ASN A 749 -9.23 17.31 -32.36
C ASN A 749 -8.85 15.97 -32.99
N VAL A 750 -7.56 15.71 -33.21
CA VAL A 750 -7.08 14.51 -33.91
C VAL A 750 -5.96 13.85 -33.12
N LEU A 751 -6.07 12.55 -32.88
CA LEU A 751 -4.98 11.68 -32.43
C LEU A 751 -4.20 11.16 -33.65
N CYS A 752 -2.92 11.45 -33.69
CA CYS A 752 -1.98 11.01 -34.72
C CYS A 752 -1.11 9.86 -34.21
N LEU A 753 -1.09 8.75 -34.96
CA LEU A 753 -0.33 7.54 -34.65
C LEU A 753 0.58 7.19 -35.82
N ASN A 754 1.89 7.13 -35.56
CA ASN A 754 2.85 6.67 -36.55
C ASN A 754 3.05 5.16 -36.42
N ILE A 755 2.53 4.38 -37.37
CA ILE A 755 2.51 2.92 -37.34
C ILE A 755 3.01 2.39 -38.69
N ARG A 756 3.99 1.46 -38.67
CA ARG A 756 4.57 0.82 -39.85
C ARG A 756 4.63 -0.69 -39.71
N ASN A 757 4.88 -1.37 -40.83
CA ASN A 757 5.25 -2.79 -40.89
C ASN A 757 4.33 -3.66 -40.01
N ALA A 758 3.02 -3.42 -40.10
CA ALA A 758 1.99 -4.09 -39.31
C ALA A 758 1.65 -5.47 -39.91
N GLU A 759 2.66 -6.34 -40.04
CA GLU A 759 2.50 -7.68 -40.59
C GLU A 759 1.54 -8.51 -39.74
N GLY A 760 0.52 -9.09 -40.36
CA GLY A 760 -0.48 -9.92 -39.65
C GLY A 760 -1.46 -9.14 -38.76
N ILE A 761 -1.45 -7.80 -38.81
CA ILE A 761 -2.36 -6.94 -38.02
C ILE A 761 -3.14 -6.04 -38.97
N ASN A 762 -4.44 -6.30 -39.12
CA ASN A 762 -5.29 -5.49 -39.99
C ASN A 762 -5.98 -4.37 -39.23
N ARG A 763 -6.22 -4.55 -37.92
CA ARG A 763 -6.96 -3.59 -37.10
C ARG A 763 -6.36 -3.40 -35.71
N LEU A 764 -6.40 -2.16 -35.25
CA LEU A 764 -6.07 -1.78 -33.87
C LEU A 764 -7.21 -0.97 -33.25
N LYS A 765 -7.36 -1.03 -31.94
CA LYS A 765 -8.07 -0.01 -31.16
C LYS A 765 -7.05 0.97 -30.65
N ALA A 766 -7.38 2.25 -30.66
CA ALA A 766 -6.55 3.29 -30.07
C ALA A 766 -7.41 4.38 -29.44
N GLY A 767 -6.89 4.98 -28.36
CA GLY A 767 -7.52 6.09 -27.68
C GLY A 767 -6.91 6.32 -26.31
N PHE A 768 -7.74 6.58 -25.30
CA PHE A 768 -7.29 7.08 -24.00
C PHE A 768 -7.98 6.42 -22.82
N VAL A 769 -7.27 6.40 -21.68
CA VAL A 769 -7.88 6.24 -20.35
C VAL A 769 -7.92 7.60 -19.68
N THR A 770 -9.08 7.92 -19.10
CA THR A 770 -9.34 9.22 -18.45
C THR A 770 -9.08 9.18 -16.95
N SER A 771 -9.04 10.33 -16.29
CA SER A 771 -8.93 10.47 -14.82
C SER A 771 -10.06 9.77 -14.05
N ASP A 772 -11.18 9.50 -14.70
CA ASP A 772 -12.29 8.72 -14.14
C ASP A 772 -12.04 7.21 -14.28
N GLY A 773 -10.89 6.77 -14.79
CA GLY A 773 -10.54 5.35 -14.96
C GLY A 773 -11.25 4.66 -16.15
N PHE A 774 -12.04 5.39 -16.94
CA PHE A 774 -12.74 4.85 -18.11
C PHE A 774 -11.90 4.93 -19.38
N THR A 775 -12.01 3.88 -20.21
CA THR A 775 -11.36 3.76 -21.52
C THR A 775 -12.27 4.24 -22.65
N TYR A 776 -11.70 5.01 -23.59
CA TYR A 776 -12.35 5.49 -24.80
C TYR A 776 -11.48 5.14 -26.01
N THR A 777 -12.02 4.39 -26.96
CA THR A 777 -11.26 3.96 -28.15
C THR A 777 -12.05 4.09 -29.45
N CYS A 778 -11.32 4.07 -30.56
CA CYS A 778 -11.86 3.92 -31.91
C CYS A 778 -11.10 2.80 -32.63
N VAL A 779 -11.77 2.12 -33.57
CA VAL A 779 -11.15 1.08 -34.41
C VAL A 779 -10.45 1.72 -35.60
N LEU A 780 -9.17 1.41 -35.74
CA LEU A 780 -8.30 1.80 -36.82
C LEU A 780 -8.08 0.63 -37.79
N ASN A 781 -8.33 0.82 -39.08
CA ASN A 781 -7.98 -0.15 -40.12
C ASN A 781 -6.59 0.17 -40.68
N LEU A 782 -5.64 -0.73 -40.48
CA LEU A 782 -4.28 -0.62 -40.98
C LEU A 782 -4.20 -1.05 -42.44
N ASN A 783 -3.33 -0.40 -43.20
CA ASN A 783 -3.00 -0.78 -44.58
C ASN A 783 -1.59 -0.30 -44.95
N ASP A 784 -0.95 -0.97 -45.91
CA ASP A 784 0.45 -0.70 -46.29
C ASP A 784 0.65 0.61 -47.10
N LYS A 785 -0.37 1.45 -47.24
CA LYS A 785 -0.29 2.69 -48.05
C LYS A 785 0.04 3.94 -47.23
N THR A 786 -0.07 3.88 -45.91
CA THR A 786 0.23 5.02 -45.03
C THR A 786 0.87 4.55 -43.74
N ASP A 787 1.80 5.36 -43.26
CA ASP A 787 2.45 5.16 -41.98
C ASP A 787 1.84 6.04 -40.88
N LEU A 788 1.02 7.02 -41.28
CA LEU A 788 0.45 8.00 -40.38
C LEU A 788 -1.07 7.89 -40.39
N TYR A 789 -1.59 7.50 -39.23
CA TYR A 789 -3.00 7.31 -38.99
C TYR A 789 -3.54 8.46 -38.14
N ARG A 790 -4.74 8.94 -38.49
CA ARG A 790 -5.42 10.07 -37.83
C ARG A 790 -6.79 9.63 -37.36
N ILE A 791 -7.06 9.79 -36.07
CA ILE A 791 -8.33 9.45 -35.42
C ILE A 791 -8.94 10.74 -34.90
N SER A 792 -10.15 11.08 -35.37
CA SER A 792 -10.91 12.19 -34.80
C SER A 792 -11.28 11.85 -33.35
N LEU A 793 -11.01 12.76 -32.41
CA LEU A 793 -11.35 12.57 -31.00
C LEU A 793 -12.87 12.45 -30.77
N LYS A 794 -13.68 12.96 -31.70
CA LYS A 794 -15.14 12.81 -31.69
C LYS A 794 -15.61 11.39 -32.02
N ASP A 795 -14.74 10.58 -32.61
CA ASP A 795 -15.05 9.20 -33.00
C ASP A 795 -14.69 8.21 -31.87
N LEU A 796 -14.07 8.68 -30.79
CA LEU A 796 -13.79 7.87 -29.61
C LEU A 796 -15.09 7.54 -28.88
N GLN A 797 -15.29 6.26 -28.59
CA GLN A 797 -16.45 5.76 -27.86
C GLN A 797 -15.99 5.11 -26.56
N GLN A 798 -16.81 5.23 -25.52
CA GLN A 798 -16.54 4.54 -24.26
C GLN A 798 -16.56 3.02 -24.50
N ASP A 799 -15.53 2.34 -24.01
CA ASP A 799 -15.31 0.91 -24.20
C ASP A 799 -15.17 0.21 -22.84
N LYS A 800 -15.12 -1.13 -22.87
CA LYS A 800 -14.68 -1.90 -21.70
C LYS A 800 -13.27 -1.44 -21.30
N THR A 801 -13.08 -1.22 -20.01
CA THR A 801 -11.78 -0.88 -19.47
C THR A 801 -11.02 -2.16 -19.19
N VAL A 802 -9.97 -2.42 -19.98
CA VAL A 802 -9.05 -3.52 -19.70
C VAL A 802 -8.25 -3.20 -18.43
N LEU A 803 -8.15 -4.18 -17.53
CA LEU A 803 -7.42 -4.08 -16.27
C LEU A 803 -5.95 -4.46 -16.56
N LEU A 804 -5.08 -3.45 -16.64
CA LEU A 804 -3.66 -3.62 -16.97
C LEU A 804 -2.76 -3.07 -15.84
N PRO A 805 -1.76 -3.84 -15.34
CA PRO A 805 -1.61 -5.28 -15.57
C PRO A 805 -2.85 -6.04 -15.09
N ALA A 806 -3.00 -7.26 -15.57
CA ALA A 806 -4.14 -8.08 -15.18
C ALA A 806 -4.14 -8.40 -13.68
N PRO A 807 -5.32 -8.50 -13.05
CA PRO A 807 -5.42 -8.80 -11.64
C PRO A 807 -5.01 -10.24 -11.35
N TYR A 808 -4.37 -10.45 -10.20
CA TYR A 808 -4.11 -11.78 -9.64
C TYR A 808 -5.06 -12.06 -8.48
N PRO A 809 -5.65 -13.27 -8.35
CA PRO A 809 -5.37 -14.51 -9.09
C PRO A 809 -5.99 -14.60 -10.48
N VAL A 810 -5.49 -15.53 -11.30
CA VAL A 810 -5.83 -15.69 -12.73
C VAL A 810 -7.28 -16.08 -13.04
N PHE A 811 -8.15 -16.25 -12.04
CA PHE A 811 -9.57 -16.47 -12.26
C PHE A 811 -10.39 -15.18 -12.30
N LEU A 812 -9.80 -14.04 -11.93
CA LEU A 812 -10.46 -12.74 -11.90
C LEU A 812 -10.67 -12.18 -13.31
N ASP A 813 -11.66 -11.31 -13.46
CA ASP A 813 -11.96 -10.66 -14.73
C ASP A 813 -10.81 -9.74 -15.17
N ARG A 814 -10.58 -9.67 -16.48
CA ARG A 814 -9.56 -8.78 -17.09
C ARG A 814 -10.16 -7.48 -17.60
N TYR A 815 -11.47 -7.30 -17.45
CA TYR A 815 -12.20 -6.16 -17.98
C TYR A 815 -13.22 -5.67 -16.97
N PHE A 816 -13.20 -4.37 -16.73
CA PHE A 816 -14.31 -3.64 -16.13
C PHE A 816 -15.26 -3.19 -17.25
N THR A 817 -16.55 -3.49 -17.12
CA THR A 817 -17.58 -3.05 -18.07
C THR A 817 -18.37 -1.89 -17.47
N PRO A 818 -18.28 -0.67 -18.03
CA PRO A 818 -19.07 0.47 -17.59
C PRO A 818 -20.58 0.25 -17.74
N GLU A 819 -21.35 0.44 -16.66
CA GLU A 819 -22.82 0.53 -16.74
C GLU A 819 -23.32 1.94 -17.11
N ILE A 820 -22.51 2.96 -16.86
CA ILE A 820 -22.87 4.37 -17.10
C ILE A 820 -22.09 4.92 -18.28
N GLN A 821 -22.82 5.56 -19.20
CA GLN A 821 -22.24 6.27 -20.32
C GLN A 821 -21.75 7.65 -19.88
N ILE A 822 -20.44 7.88 -19.98
CA ILE A 822 -19.80 9.16 -19.64
C ILE A 822 -19.18 9.72 -20.93
N PRO A 823 -19.52 10.95 -21.36
CA PRO A 823 -18.91 11.56 -22.54
C PRO A 823 -17.40 11.69 -22.42
N PHE A 824 -16.67 11.47 -23.52
CA PHE A 824 -15.23 11.69 -23.56
C PHE A 824 -14.89 13.17 -23.34
N ASP A 825 -13.91 13.44 -22.48
CA ASP A 825 -13.40 14.78 -22.18
C ASP A 825 -11.87 14.80 -22.36
N THR A 826 -11.41 15.64 -23.29
CA THR A 826 -9.97 15.80 -23.58
C THR A 826 -9.18 16.32 -22.39
N GLY A 827 -9.82 17.13 -21.52
CA GLY A 827 -9.21 17.64 -20.29
C GLY A 827 -8.95 16.56 -19.23
N LYS A 828 -9.52 15.37 -19.39
CA LYS A 828 -9.37 14.24 -18.47
C LYS A 828 -8.39 13.17 -18.94
N ILE A 829 -7.72 13.33 -20.09
CA ILE A 829 -6.76 12.34 -20.60
C ILE A 829 -5.61 12.14 -19.60
N GLU A 830 -5.34 10.88 -19.25
CA GLU A 830 -4.18 10.53 -18.42
C GLU A 830 -3.29 9.47 -19.04
N MET A 831 -3.84 8.57 -19.86
CA MET A 831 -3.07 7.52 -20.53
C MET A 831 -3.48 7.37 -21.98
N ILE A 832 -2.51 7.08 -22.83
CA ILE A 832 -2.76 6.54 -24.17
C ILE A 832 -2.83 5.01 -24.09
N ILE A 833 -3.75 4.41 -24.83
CA ILE A 833 -3.91 2.96 -24.90
C ILE A 833 -4.16 2.50 -26.34
N LEU A 834 -3.46 1.44 -26.73
CA LEU A 834 -3.65 0.75 -28.01
C LEU A 834 -3.84 -0.75 -27.75
N SER A 835 -4.63 -1.41 -28.59
CA SER A 835 -4.77 -2.88 -28.52
C SER A 835 -5.03 -3.53 -29.87
N THR A 836 -4.66 -4.80 -30.00
CA THR A 836 -5.09 -5.63 -31.13
C THR A 836 -6.57 -6.00 -31.01
N LEU A 837 -7.25 -6.27 -32.14
CA LEU A 837 -8.59 -6.90 -32.16
C LEU A 837 -8.58 -8.27 -32.81
N ASP A 838 -7.66 -8.47 -33.76
CA ASP A 838 -7.57 -9.67 -34.56
C ASP A 838 -6.87 -10.78 -33.76
N ASN A 839 -7.14 -12.04 -34.15
CA ASN A 839 -6.35 -13.16 -33.64
C ASN A 839 -4.95 -13.06 -34.24
N MET A 840 -3.95 -13.20 -33.37
CA MET A 840 -2.55 -13.00 -33.72
C MET A 840 -1.84 -14.33 -33.92
N ASP A 841 -0.84 -14.36 -34.80
CA ASP A 841 0.14 -15.43 -34.88
C ASP A 841 1.54 -14.93 -34.50
N GLU A 842 2.49 -15.85 -34.32
CA GLU A 842 3.86 -15.50 -33.91
C GLU A 842 4.69 -14.81 -35.01
N LYS A 843 4.21 -14.79 -36.27
CA LYS A 843 4.88 -14.09 -37.36
C LYS A 843 4.49 -12.62 -37.41
N ALA A 844 3.39 -12.24 -36.75
CA ALA A 844 2.94 -10.88 -36.74
C ALA A 844 3.95 -9.93 -36.09
N SER A 845 3.98 -8.69 -36.58
CA SER A 845 4.77 -7.63 -35.99
C SER A 845 4.15 -6.27 -36.28
N VAL A 846 4.53 -5.26 -35.49
CA VAL A 846 4.14 -3.87 -35.74
C VAL A 846 5.21 -2.93 -35.23
N GLU A 847 5.45 -1.85 -35.96
CA GLU A 847 6.37 -0.79 -35.56
C GLU A 847 5.62 0.47 -35.14
N PHE A 848 5.82 0.92 -33.90
CA PHE A 848 5.29 2.19 -33.43
C PHE A 848 6.37 3.27 -33.43
N GLY A 849 6.04 4.41 -34.03
CA GLY A 849 6.79 5.66 -33.93
C GLY A 849 6.14 6.63 -32.94
N ASN A 850 6.47 7.91 -33.07
CA ASN A 850 5.93 8.98 -32.23
C ASN A 850 4.40 9.10 -32.35
N MET A 851 3.74 9.53 -31.27
CA MET A 851 2.29 9.74 -31.20
C MET A 851 1.99 11.11 -30.60
N TRP A 852 1.02 11.83 -31.16
CA TRP A 852 0.71 13.21 -30.77
C TRP A 852 -0.75 13.59 -31.02
N LEU A 853 -1.17 14.74 -30.48
CA LEU A 853 -2.46 15.37 -30.77
C LEU A 853 -2.28 16.62 -31.64
N GLU A 854 -3.14 16.77 -32.66
CA GLU A 854 -3.25 17.95 -33.54
C GLU A 854 -4.56 18.71 -33.32
#